data_AF-A0A6N2MGB8-F1
#
_entry.id   AF-A0A6N2MGB8-F1
#
_cell.length_a   1.000
_cell.length_b   1.000
_cell.length_c   1.000
_cell.angle_alpha   90.00
_cell.angle_beta   90.00
_cell.angle_gamma   90.00
#
_symmetry.space_group_name_H-M   'P 1'
#
loop_
_entity.id
_entity.type
_entity.pdbx_description
1 polymer ?
#
loop_
_entity_poly.entity_id
_entity_poly.type
_entity_poly.pdbx_seq_one_letter_code
_entity_poly.pdbx_strand_id
1 'polypeptide(L)'
;METTRSPDQPPTDENLVTVLSIDGGGIRGIIPGTILAFLESELQKLDNDDDARLADYFDVISGTSTGGLVTAMLTAPNERNRPLFAAKDINAFYLDNSPKIFPQNWSPFPSASNLVKSLKGPKYDGKDLHSIVKEKLGHKRLHETLTNVVIPTFDIKYLQPTIFSSYQVTNDPSTDALLSDICIGTSAAPTYLPAHYFETKDPEGKKRDFNLIDGGVAANNPTLVAICEVSKVINRDSPGFFPIKPTDCKRFLVLSLGTGTAKIEKKYDANEAASWGVLGWLTSNNSSPLVDVFAQASSDLVDFHLGTDDSLTGTLASVDIATKENLENLVKVGKNLLKKPVSRVNLETGVYEPIDNLTNEEALVKSPHQPPTDENLVTVLSIDGGGIRGIIPGTILAFLESELQKLDGEDARLADYFDVISGTSTGGLVTAMLTAPNERNRPLFAAKDIIAFYLDNSPKIFPQKWTPFAAASNLVKALKGPKYDGKYLHRIVKEKLGEKRLHETLTNVVIPTFDIKYLQPAIFSSYQVTNDPSTDALLSDICIGTSAAPTYLPAHYFETEDPEGMKREFNLVDGGVAANNPTLVAMSEVSKVINRDNPGFFPIKPTDCERFLVLSLGTGTAKIEEKYDANEAASWGVLGWLTSNNSSPLVDVFAQASSDMVDFHLGTEDTLTGTLASVDIATKKNLKNLAKVGKELLKKPVSRVNLETGVYEPVDMLTNEEALVKFANILSRQKQLRQAS
;
A
#
# COMPACT_ATOMS: atom_id res chain seq x y z
N MET A 1 -21.00 -17.26 32.94
CA MET A 1 -20.22 -16.19 33.59
C MET A 1 -18.77 -16.40 33.18
N GLU A 2 -18.46 -16.08 31.93
CA GLU A 2 -17.09 -15.93 31.48
C GLU A 2 -16.74 -14.45 31.63
N THR A 3 -15.59 -14.21 32.24
CA THR A 3 -15.07 -12.90 32.58
C THR A 3 -14.82 -12.08 31.32
N THR A 4 -15.45 -10.91 31.22
CA THR A 4 -15.07 -9.83 30.30
C THR A 4 -13.56 -9.59 30.38
N ARG A 5 -12.83 -9.82 29.29
CA ARG A 5 -11.39 -9.55 29.19
C ARG A 5 -11.12 -8.07 29.46
N SER A 6 -10.07 -7.77 30.23
CA SER A 6 -9.59 -6.40 30.41
C SER A 6 -8.82 -5.97 29.15
N PRO A 7 -8.97 -4.73 28.64
CA PRO A 7 -8.20 -4.23 27.50
C PRO A 7 -6.67 -4.29 27.72
N ASP A 8 -6.22 -4.33 28.97
CA ASP A 8 -4.81 -4.36 29.36
C ASP A 8 -4.10 -5.74 29.21
N GLN A 9 -4.81 -6.81 28.86
CA GLN A 9 -4.19 -8.14 28.68
C GLN A 9 -4.05 -8.50 27.20
N PRO A 10 -2.82 -8.60 26.64
CA PRO A 10 -2.63 -9.04 25.27
C PRO A 10 -3.14 -10.48 25.07
N PRO A 11 -3.63 -10.82 23.88
CA PRO A 11 -4.14 -12.17 23.60
C PRO A 11 -3.04 -13.22 23.81
N THR A 12 -3.28 -14.14 24.76
CA THR A 12 -2.40 -15.30 25.05
C THR A 12 -2.29 -16.23 23.83
N ASP A 13 -1.19 -17.00 23.74
CA ASP A 13 -0.79 -17.79 22.56
C ASP A 13 -1.84 -18.83 22.07
N GLU A 14 -2.92 -19.07 22.83
CA GLU A 14 -3.92 -20.14 22.58
C GLU A 14 -5.29 -19.65 22.06
N ASN A 15 -5.59 -18.34 22.04
CA ASN A 15 -6.93 -17.83 21.70
C ASN A 15 -7.00 -17.12 20.32
N LEU A 16 -8.18 -17.18 19.68
CA LEU A 16 -8.52 -16.37 18.50
C LEU A 16 -8.46 -14.87 18.87
N VAL A 17 -8.04 -14.04 17.91
CA VAL A 17 -8.03 -12.57 17.95
C VAL A 17 -9.07 -12.05 16.96
N THR A 18 -10.05 -11.29 17.44
CA THR A 18 -11.09 -10.69 16.59
C THR A 18 -10.70 -9.28 16.16
N VAL A 19 -10.72 -9.02 14.84
CA VAL A 19 -10.34 -7.74 14.25
C VAL A 19 -11.49 -7.19 13.41
N LEU A 20 -11.94 -5.98 13.71
CA LEU A 20 -12.80 -5.19 12.84
C LEU A 20 -11.95 -4.13 12.15
N SER A 21 -12.03 -4.05 10.81
CA SER A 21 -11.35 -3.04 10.02
C SER A 21 -12.34 -2.27 9.15
N ILE A 22 -12.19 -0.94 9.09
CA ILE A 22 -13.13 -0.04 8.40
C ILE A 22 -12.36 0.92 7.49
N ASP A 23 -12.71 0.94 6.21
CA ASP A 23 -11.98 1.69 5.21
C ASP A 23 -12.27 3.20 5.24
N GLY A 24 -11.34 3.97 4.68
CA GLY A 24 -11.54 5.38 4.37
C GLY A 24 -12.51 5.60 3.21
N GLY A 25 -13.12 6.79 3.13
CA GLY A 25 -14.10 7.09 2.08
C GLY A 25 -15.02 8.30 2.28
N GLY A 26 -14.75 9.19 3.24
CA GLY A 26 -15.57 10.37 3.52
C GLY A 26 -17.01 10.02 3.91
N ILE A 27 -18.01 10.62 3.27
CA ILE A 27 -19.44 10.36 3.57
C ILE A 27 -19.85 8.90 3.30
N ARG A 28 -19.06 8.15 2.55
CA ARG A 28 -19.32 6.73 2.25
C ARG A 28 -19.17 5.83 3.48
N GLY A 29 -18.65 6.33 4.60
CA GLY A 29 -18.69 5.66 5.91
C GLY A 29 -20.10 5.25 6.37
N ILE A 30 -21.15 5.80 5.76
CA ILE A 30 -22.55 5.33 5.92
C ILE A 30 -22.72 3.85 5.51
N ILE A 31 -21.97 3.37 4.52
CA ILE A 31 -22.05 1.98 4.05
C ILE A 31 -21.60 1.02 5.15
N PRO A 32 -20.34 1.07 5.65
CA PRO A 32 -19.94 0.23 6.77
C PRO A 32 -20.76 0.51 8.02
N GLY A 33 -21.15 1.77 8.31
CA GLY A 33 -22.04 2.09 9.43
C GLY A 33 -23.38 1.35 9.40
N THR A 34 -23.95 1.14 8.20
CA THR A 34 -25.18 0.37 8.01
C THR A 34 -24.97 -1.12 8.29
N ILE A 35 -23.85 -1.69 7.85
CA ILE A 35 -23.51 -3.11 8.08
C ILE A 35 -23.23 -3.35 9.58
N LEU A 36 -22.49 -2.45 10.22
CA LEU A 36 -22.19 -2.50 11.65
C LEU A 36 -23.43 -2.39 12.51
N ALA A 37 -24.39 -1.54 12.15
CA ALA A 37 -25.67 -1.42 12.85
C ALA A 37 -26.49 -2.72 12.77
N PHE A 38 -26.43 -3.44 11.65
CA PHE A 38 -27.05 -4.76 11.52
C PHE A 38 -26.33 -5.79 12.41
N LEU A 39 -25.00 -5.89 12.30
CA LEU A 39 -24.20 -6.83 13.08
C LEU A 39 -24.39 -6.65 14.59
N GLU A 40 -24.31 -5.41 15.09
CA GLU A 40 -24.51 -5.11 16.51
C GLU A 40 -25.93 -5.51 16.97
N SER A 41 -26.95 -5.30 16.14
CA SER A 41 -28.32 -5.72 16.46
C SER A 41 -28.48 -7.23 16.52
N GLU A 42 -27.78 -8.00 15.69
CA GLU A 42 -27.82 -9.47 15.74
C GLU A 42 -27.08 -10.00 16.96
N LEU A 43 -25.93 -9.41 17.31
CA LEU A 43 -25.19 -9.76 18.52
C LEU A 43 -26.02 -9.50 19.79
N GLN A 44 -26.71 -8.35 19.87
CA GLN A 44 -27.65 -8.04 20.96
C GLN A 44 -28.76 -9.08 21.10
N LYS A 45 -29.29 -9.58 19.98
CA LYS A 45 -30.31 -10.65 20.00
C LYS A 45 -29.73 -12.00 20.41
N LEU A 46 -28.54 -12.35 19.92
CA LEU A 46 -27.86 -13.60 20.23
C LEU A 46 -27.55 -13.71 21.73
N ASP A 47 -27.07 -12.63 22.33
CA ASP A 47 -26.70 -12.58 23.74
C ASP A 47 -27.88 -12.21 24.65
N ASN A 48 -29.01 -11.83 24.06
CA ASN A 48 -30.19 -11.28 24.75
C ASN A 48 -29.79 -10.12 25.69
N ASP A 49 -28.97 -9.22 25.16
CA ASP A 49 -28.42 -8.05 25.85
C ASP A 49 -28.46 -6.82 24.93
N ASP A 50 -29.43 -5.92 25.14
CA ASP A 50 -29.57 -4.66 24.40
C ASP A 50 -28.42 -3.67 24.69
N ASP A 51 -27.66 -3.88 25.76
CA ASP A 51 -26.50 -3.06 26.11
C ASP A 51 -25.21 -3.55 25.44
N ALA A 52 -25.19 -4.73 24.79
CA ALA A 52 -24.04 -5.24 24.06
C ALA A 52 -23.63 -4.32 22.90
N ARG A 53 -22.32 -4.16 22.69
CA ARG A 53 -21.72 -3.27 21.68
C ARG A 53 -20.57 -3.97 20.97
N LEU A 54 -20.25 -3.50 19.76
CA LEU A 54 -19.16 -4.09 18.96
C LEU A 54 -17.81 -4.16 19.70
N ALA A 55 -17.49 -3.17 20.52
CA ALA A 55 -16.26 -3.16 21.33
C ALA A 55 -16.16 -4.31 22.34
N ASP A 56 -17.27 -5.01 22.65
CA ASP A 56 -17.28 -6.18 23.54
C ASP A 56 -16.83 -7.46 22.82
N TYR A 57 -16.94 -7.50 21.48
CA TYR A 57 -16.71 -8.69 20.67
C TYR A 57 -15.40 -8.62 19.87
N PHE A 58 -14.90 -7.42 19.60
CA PHE A 58 -13.67 -7.18 18.84
C PHE A 58 -12.50 -6.82 19.76
N ASP A 59 -11.46 -7.66 19.76
CA ASP A 59 -10.19 -7.41 20.46
C ASP A 59 -9.45 -6.20 19.86
N VAL A 60 -9.66 -5.93 18.57
CA VAL A 60 -9.12 -4.77 17.86
C VAL A 60 -10.15 -4.16 16.92
N ILE A 61 -10.30 -2.83 16.97
CA ILE A 61 -11.05 -2.05 15.97
C ILE A 61 -10.10 -1.07 15.28
N SER A 62 -10.00 -1.18 13.96
CA SER A 62 -9.12 -0.36 13.14
C SER A 62 -9.90 0.40 12.10
N GLY A 63 -9.48 1.64 11.81
CA GLY A 63 -10.12 2.41 10.76
C GLY A 63 -9.27 3.57 10.24
N THR A 64 -9.43 3.87 8.96
CA THR A 64 -8.73 4.96 8.27
C THR A 64 -9.72 6.05 7.87
N SER A 65 -9.36 7.33 7.99
CA SER A 65 -10.22 8.45 7.58
C SER A 65 -11.58 8.37 8.27
N THR A 66 -12.66 8.32 7.50
CA THR A 66 -14.03 8.09 8.00
C THR A 66 -14.14 6.81 8.84
N GLY A 67 -13.43 5.74 8.50
CA GLY A 67 -13.33 4.53 9.31
C GLY A 67 -12.65 4.79 10.65
N GLY A 68 -11.65 5.68 10.70
CA GLY A 68 -10.99 6.10 11.95
C GLY A 68 -11.94 6.89 12.86
N LEU A 69 -12.81 7.74 12.28
CA LEU A 69 -13.90 8.40 13.01
C LEU A 69 -14.86 7.37 13.62
N VAL A 70 -15.30 6.38 12.83
CA VAL A 70 -16.18 5.31 13.31
C VAL A 70 -15.52 4.48 14.41
N THR A 71 -14.24 4.14 14.26
CA THR A 71 -13.43 3.46 15.28
C THR A 71 -13.43 4.23 16.60
N ALA A 72 -13.17 5.55 16.56
CA ALA A 72 -13.21 6.36 17.78
C ALA A 72 -14.63 6.45 18.38
N MET A 73 -15.68 6.53 17.55
CA MET A 73 -17.07 6.53 18.02
C MET A 73 -17.44 5.24 18.76
N LEU A 74 -16.97 4.09 18.26
CA LEU A 74 -17.29 2.77 18.82
C LEU A 74 -16.44 2.40 20.05
N THR A 75 -15.31 3.08 20.27
CA THR A 75 -14.34 2.69 21.32
C THR A 75 -14.12 3.75 22.39
N ALA A 76 -14.47 5.01 22.15
CA ALA A 76 -14.38 6.06 23.15
C ALA A 76 -15.35 5.78 24.32
N PRO A 77 -14.91 5.80 25.58
CA PRO A 77 -15.77 5.49 26.73
C PRO A 77 -16.69 6.66 27.10
N ASN A 78 -17.95 6.40 27.42
CA ASN A 78 -18.81 7.34 28.12
C ASN A 78 -18.60 7.30 29.65
N GLU A 79 -19.35 8.08 30.41
CA GLU A 79 -19.25 8.14 31.89
C GLU A 79 -19.50 6.79 32.60
N ARG A 80 -20.14 5.84 31.92
CA ARG A 80 -20.41 4.48 32.42
C ARG A 80 -19.38 3.46 31.94
N ASN A 81 -18.27 3.90 31.35
CA ASN A 81 -17.26 3.04 30.73
C ASN A 81 -17.85 2.09 29.67
N ARG A 82 -18.80 2.60 28.88
CA ARG A 82 -19.40 1.93 27.70
C ARG A 82 -19.14 2.77 26.45
N PRO A 83 -19.22 2.20 25.23
CA PRO A 83 -19.04 2.97 24.01
C PRO A 83 -19.91 4.23 23.97
N LEU A 84 -19.31 5.34 23.53
CA LEU A 84 -19.98 6.64 23.43
C LEU A 84 -21.11 6.61 22.40
N PHE A 85 -20.97 5.80 21.36
CA PHE A 85 -21.97 5.58 20.33
C PHE A 85 -22.28 4.09 20.18
N ALA A 86 -23.54 3.76 19.90
CA ALA A 86 -23.91 2.47 19.34
C ALA A 86 -23.71 2.49 17.82
N ALA A 87 -23.55 1.32 17.20
CA ALA A 87 -23.36 1.23 15.74
C ALA A 87 -24.53 1.85 14.96
N LYS A 88 -25.76 1.76 15.49
CA LYS A 88 -26.95 2.41 14.91
C LYS A 88 -26.89 3.94 14.85
N ASP A 89 -26.06 4.58 15.70
CA ASP A 89 -25.94 6.03 15.77
C ASP A 89 -25.03 6.60 14.67
N ILE A 90 -24.20 5.75 14.04
CA ILE A 90 -23.24 6.15 13.00
C ILE A 90 -23.94 6.82 11.82
N ASN A 91 -24.99 6.20 11.28
CA ASN A 91 -25.71 6.76 10.13
C ASN A 91 -26.38 8.10 10.46
N ALA A 92 -26.97 8.22 11.66
CA ALA A 92 -27.57 9.47 12.12
C ALA A 92 -26.51 10.57 12.24
N PHE A 93 -25.33 10.24 12.76
CA PHE A 93 -24.20 11.16 12.82
C PHE A 93 -23.85 11.72 11.44
N TYR A 94 -23.68 10.87 10.41
CA TYR A 94 -23.38 11.37 9.06
C TYR A 94 -24.53 12.18 8.46
N LEU A 95 -25.78 11.74 8.61
CA LEU A 95 -26.95 12.46 8.10
C LEU A 95 -27.06 13.88 8.68
N ASP A 96 -26.78 14.05 9.97
CA ASP A 96 -26.91 15.34 10.67
C ASP A 96 -25.70 16.27 10.50
N ASN A 97 -24.51 15.70 10.26
CA ASN A 97 -23.25 16.44 10.31
C ASN A 97 -22.54 16.56 8.96
N SER A 98 -22.66 15.58 8.06
CA SER A 98 -22.02 15.65 6.73
C SER A 98 -22.39 16.89 5.92
N PRO A 99 -23.65 17.39 5.93
CA PRO A 99 -23.98 18.63 5.22
C PRO A 99 -23.28 19.89 5.79
N LYS A 100 -22.88 19.87 7.06
CA LYS A 100 -22.10 20.94 7.70
C LYS A 100 -20.61 20.79 7.40
N ILE A 101 -20.11 19.55 7.43
CA ILE A 101 -18.71 19.23 7.13
C ILE A 101 -18.40 19.48 5.64
N PHE A 102 -19.33 19.14 4.75
CA PHE A 102 -19.20 19.25 3.30
C PHE A 102 -20.35 20.07 2.69
N PRO A 103 -20.38 21.40 2.92
CA PRO A 103 -21.46 22.26 2.46
C PRO A 103 -21.53 22.32 0.93
N GLN A 104 -22.70 21.96 0.38
CA GLN A 104 -22.95 21.94 -1.07
C GLN A 104 -23.33 23.35 -1.56
N ASN A 105 -22.33 24.17 -1.89
CA ASN A 105 -22.57 25.49 -2.49
C ASN A 105 -22.93 25.35 -3.98
N TRP A 106 -24.20 25.06 -4.29
CA TRP A 106 -24.70 25.00 -5.66
C TRP A 106 -24.79 26.40 -6.29
N SER A 107 -23.98 26.66 -7.32
CA SER A 107 -24.14 27.82 -8.20
C SER A 107 -24.48 27.33 -9.62
N PRO A 108 -25.57 27.79 -10.25
CA PRO A 108 -25.96 27.37 -11.60
C PRO A 108 -25.01 27.86 -12.71
N PHE A 109 -24.03 28.70 -12.36
CA PHE A 109 -22.92 29.09 -13.23
C PHE A 109 -21.60 28.77 -12.51
N PRO A 110 -20.81 27.77 -12.96
CA PRO A 110 -19.45 27.58 -12.46
C PRO A 110 -18.59 28.76 -12.94
N SER A 111 -18.48 29.78 -12.09
CA SER A 111 -17.61 30.93 -12.33
C SER A 111 -16.14 30.48 -12.28
N ALA A 112 -15.30 31.10 -13.10
CA ALA A 112 -13.83 30.96 -13.04
C ALA A 112 -13.28 31.21 -11.62
N SER A 113 -14.02 31.92 -10.76
CA SER A 113 -13.69 32.11 -9.34
C SER A 113 -13.63 30.82 -8.52
N ASN A 114 -14.43 29.80 -8.84
CA ASN A 114 -14.44 28.53 -8.10
C ASN A 114 -13.20 27.68 -8.44
N LEU A 115 -12.78 27.72 -9.70
CA LEU A 115 -11.52 27.11 -10.16
C LEU A 115 -10.32 27.78 -9.48
N VAL A 116 -10.31 29.12 -9.40
CA VAL A 116 -9.25 29.89 -8.72
C VAL A 116 -9.24 29.67 -7.20
N LYS A 117 -10.40 29.41 -6.57
CA LYS A 117 -10.48 29.06 -5.14
C LYS A 117 -9.86 27.70 -4.84
N SER A 118 -10.16 26.68 -5.65
CA SER A 118 -9.58 25.33 -5.49
C SER A 118 -8.05 25.29 -5.63
N LEU A 119 -7.47 26.31 -6.28
CA LEU A 119 -6.01 26.46 -6.43
C LEU A 119 -5.35 27.11 -5.21
N LYS A 120 -6.09 27.84 -4.36
CA LYS A 120 -5.55 28.70 -3.29
C LYS A 120 -5.77 28.18 -1.87
N GLY A 121 -6.45 27.06 -1.69
CA GLY A 121 -6.70 26.42 -0.40
C GLY A 121 -7.47 25.10 -0.54
N PRO A 122 -7.62 24.33 0.55
CA PRO A 122 -8.39 23.10 0.54
C PRO A 122 -9.87 23.39 0.20
N LYS A 123 -10.56 22.37 -0.34
CA LYS A 123 -11.98 22.48 -0.76
C LYS A 123 -12.88 22.89 0.42
N TYR A 124 -12.56 22.42 1.62
CA TYR A 124 -13.24 22.72 2.87
C TYR A 124 -12.24 23.22 3.92
N ASP A 125 -12.67 24.13 4.80
CA ASP A 125 -11.78 24.73 5.81
C ASP A 125 -11.61 23.88 7.09
N GLY A 126 -12.33 22.75 7.18
CA GLY A 126 -12.26 21.78 8.26
C GLY A 126 -12.85 22.23 9.60
N LYS A 127 -13.31 23.48 9.76
CA LYS A 127 -13.71 24.02 11.07
C LYS A 127 -14.90 23.27 11.68
N ASP A 128 -15.89 22.96 10.85
CA ASP A 128 -17.07 22.20 11.30
C ASP A 128 -16.68 20.79 11.72
N LEU A 129 -15.82 20.09 10.95
CA LEU A 129 -15.29 18.78 11.34
C LEU A 129 -14.56 18.86 12.69
N HIS A 130 -13.65 19.82 12.84
CA HIS A 130 -12.88 19.99 14.08
C HIS A 130 -13.81 20.26 15.27
N SER A 131 -14.79 21.15 15.11
CA SER A 131 -15.74 21.49 16.16
C SER A 131 -16.56 20.27 16.56
N ILE A 132 -17.13 19.55 15.59
CA ILE A 132 -18.00 18.39 15.83
C ILE A 132 -17.23 17.26 16.51
N VAL A 133 -16.03 16.92 16.01
CA VAL A 133 -15.22 15.84 16.57
C VAL A 133 -14.76 16.18 17.99
N LYS A 134 -14.31 17.43 18.24
CA LYS A 134 -13.91 17.88 19.58
C LYS A 134 -15.10 17.93 20.54
N GLU A 135 -16.27 18.35 20.09
CA GLU A 135 -17.50 18.35 20.90
C GLU A 135 -17.87 16.92 21.32
N LYS A 136 -17.87 15.97 20.37
CA LYS A 136 -18.28 14.59 20.64
C LYS A 136 -17.28 13.82 21.48
N LEU A 137 -16.00 13.86 21.13
CA LEU A 137 -14.97 13.05 21.80
C LEU A 137 -14.48 13.73 23.10
N GLY A 138 -14.58 15.05 23.20
CA GLY A 138 -14.13 15.81 24.36
C GLY A 138 -12.62 15.68 24.55
N HIS A 139 -12.20 15.40 25.78
CA HIS A 139 -10.79 15.27 26.15
C HIS A 139 -10.27 13.82 26.18
N LYS A 140 -11.00 12.88 25.57
CA LYS A 140 -10.64 11.47 25.57
C LYS A 140 -9.36 11.22 24.77
N ARG A 141 -8.49 10.39 25.31
CA ARG A 141 -7.21 10.01 24.76
C ARG A 141 -7.20 8.57 24.27
N LEU A 142 -6.15 8.23 23.53
CA LEU A 142 -5.97 6.94 22.91
C LEU A 142 -5.97 5.79 23.94
N HIS A 143 -5.28 5.94 25.06
CA HIS A 143 -5.25 4.90 26.11
C HIS A 143 -6.59 4.65 26.79
N GLU A 144 -7.54 5.59 26.70
CA GLU A 144 -8.86 5.46 27.33
C GLU A 144 -9.83 4.61 26.49
N THR A 145 -9.42 4.17 25.29
CA THR A 145 -10.25 3.35 24.42
C THR A 145 -10.63 2.01 25.06
N LEU A 146 -11.88 1.58 24.86
CA LEU A 146 -12.46 0.40 25.50
C LEU A 146 -11.93 -0.94 24.97
N THR A 147 -11.36 -0.92 23.78
CA THR A 147 -10.67 -2.04 23.14
C THR A 147 -9.47 -1.46 22.37
N ASN A 148 -8.58 -2.31 21.89
CA ASN A 148 -7.42 -1.83 21.18
C ASN A 148 -7.84 -1.18 19.87
N VAL A 149 -7.32 0.01 19.60
CA VAL A 149 -7.56 0.69 18.32
C VAL A 149 -6.28 0.80 17.50
N VAL A 150 -6.44 0.81 16.18
CA VAL A 150 -5.36 1.07 15.22
C VAL A 150 -5.87 2.06 14.16
N ILE A 151 -5.36 3.29 14.18
CA ILE A 151 -5.77 4.37 13.27
C ILE A 151 -4.52 4.90 12.55
N PRO A 152 -4.32 4.60 11.25
CA PRO A 152 -3.21 5.16 10.48
C PRO A 152 -3.45 6.63 10.13
N THR A 153 -2.36 7.38 10.08
CA THR A 153 -2.22 8.72 9.50
C THR A 153 -0.92 8.79 8.71
N PHE A 154 -0.67 9.88 7.99
CA PHE A 154 0.61 10.12 7.33
C PHE A 154 1.21 11.44 7.80
N ASP A 155 2.45 11.41 8.28
CA ASP A 155 3.17 12.60 8.73
C ASP A 155 3.95 13.21 7.55
N ILE A 156 3.58 14.42 7.13
CA ILE A 156 4.18 15.08 5.97
C ILE A 156 5.55 15.73 6.28
N LYS A 157 5.87 15.94 7.56
CA LYS A 157 7.16 16.47 7.97
C LYS A 157 8.24 15.42 7.77
N TYR A 158 7.94 14.19 8.19
CA TYR A 158 8.85 13.06 8.07
C TYR A 158 8.64 12.21 6.81
N LEU A 159 7.54 12.46 6.08
CA LEU A 159 7.09 11.67 4.94
C LEU A 159 6.90 10.19 5.26
N GLN A 160 6.27 9.87 6.39
CA GLN A 160 6.08 8.48 6.81
C GLN A 160 4.70 8.23 7.42
N PRO A 161 4.18 7.00 7.37
CA PRO A 161 2.99 6.63 8.13
C PRO A 161 3.20 6.83 9.63
N THR A 162 2.21 7.37 10.32
CA THR A 162 2.14 7.39 11.79
C THR A 162 0.93 6.57 12.20
N ILE A 163 1.14 5.50 12.97
CA ILE A 163 0.07 4.58 13.37
C ILE A 163 -0.30 4.86 14.82
N PHE A 164 -1.49 5.41 15.06
CA PHE A 164 -2.00 5.55 16.43
C PHE A 164 -2.60 4.22 16.88
N SER A 165 -1.90 3.55 17.80
CA SER A 165 -2.26 2.21 18.28
C SER A 165 -2.31 2.18 19.80
N SER A 166 -3.38 1.65 20.40
CA SER A 166 -3.47 1.52 21.87
C SER A 166 -2.31 0.68 22.44
N TYR A 167 -1.83 -0.30 21.66
CA TYR A 167 -0.67 -1.12 22.00
C TYR A 167 0.65 -0.33 22.10
N GLN A 168 0.76 0.78 21.35
CA GLN A 168 1.97 1.60 21.33
C GLN A 168 2.06 2.52 22.55
N VAL A 169 0.93 3.00 23.06
CA VAL A 169 0.88 3.94 24.19
C VAL A 169 1.63 3.43 25.41
N THR A 170 1.57 2.12 25.69
CA THR A 170 2.28 1.51 26.82
C THR A 170 3.81 1.68 26.72
N ASN A 171 4.37 1.76 25.51
CA ASN A 171 5.82 1.81 25.29
C ASN A 171 6.31 3.20 24.96
N ASP A 172 5.48 3.95 24.23
CA ASP A 172 5.71 5.33 23.89
C ASP A 172 4.50 6.17 24.32
N PRO A 173 4.48 6.64 25.57
CA PRO A 173 3.41 7.50 26.07
C PRO A 173 3.24 8.80 25.27
N SER A 174 4.22 9.21 24.46
CA SER A 174 4.07 10.37 23.57
C SER A 174 3.05 10.13 22.45
N THR A 175 2.71 8.88 22.14
CA THR A 175 1.65 8.53 21.18
C THR A 175 0.24 8.67 21.75
N ASP A 176 0.10 8.90 23.06
CA ASP A 176 -1.20 9.07 23.73
C ASP A 176 -1.83 10.44 23.42
N ALA A 177 -2.31 10.59 22.19
CA ALA A 177 -2.95 11.81 21.69
C ALA A 177 -4.45 11.85 22.02
N LEU A 178 -5.05 13.04 21.90
CA LEU A 178 -6.51 13.16 21.95
C LEU A 178 -7.11 12.42 20.76
N LEU A 179 -8.16 11.63 21.01
CA LEU A 179 -8.89 10.93 19.94
C LEU A 179 -9.41 11.92 18.89
N SER A 180 -9.75 13.15 19.30
CA SER A 180 -10.15 14.19 18.35
C SER A 180 -9.03 14.61 17.40
N ASP A 181 -7.79 14.72 17.88
CA ASP A 181 -6.66 15.09 17.03
C ASP A 181 -6.29 13.96 16.07
N ILE A 182 -6.34 12.70 16.54
CA ILE A 182 -6.14 11.51 15.71
C ILE A 182 -7.21 11.46 14.60
N CYS A 183 -8.48 11.65 14.96
CA CYS A 183 -9.63 11.65 14.03
C CYS A 183 -9.54 12.74 12.96
N ILE A 184 -9.11 13.95 13.36
CA ILE A 184 -8.90 15.06 12.42
C ILE A 184 -7.74 14.71 11.48
N GLY A 185 -6.61 14.25 12.02
CA GLY A 185 -5.44 13.88 11.23
C GLY A 185 -5.73 12.77 10.21
N THR A 186 -6.34 11.66 10.64
CA THR A 186 -6.66 10.54 9.75
C THR A 186 -7.68 10.90 8.66
N SER A 187 -8.47 11.97 8.84
CA SER A 187 -9.47 12.43 7.86
C SER A 187 -9.00 13.63 7.00
N ALA A 188 -7.79 14.14 7.22
CA ALA A 188 -7.28 15.35 6.58
C ALA A 188 -6.82 15.08 5.14
N ALA A 189 -7.76 14.76 4.25
CA ALA A 189 -7.47 14.34 2.88
C ALA A 189 -6.86 15.49 2.08
N PRO A 190 -5.68 15.30 1.44
CA PRO A 190 -5.04 16.33 0.64
C PRO A 190 -6.00 16.96 -0.37
N THR A 191 -5.94 18.28 -0.52
CA THR A 191 -6.85 19.11 -1.34
C THR A 191 -8.30 19.22 -0.86
N TYR A 192 -8.79 18.34 0.01
CA TYR A 192 -10.15 18.39 0.56
C TYR A 192 -10.21 19.11 1.90
N LEU A 193 -9.33 18.72 2.83
CA LEU A 193 -9.26 19.23 4.19
C LEU A 193 -7.84 19.70 4.52
N PRO A 194 -7.68 20.66 5.44
CA PRO A 194 -6.37 21.13 5.87
C PRO A 194 -5.60 20.04 6.62
N ALA A 195 -4.28 19.97 6.43
CA ALA A 195 -3.39 19.17 7.25
C ALA A 195 -3.51 19.58 8.73
N HIS A 196 -3.32 18.62 9.64
CA HIS A 196 -3.54 18.82 11.07
C HIS A 196 -2.24 18.77 11.86
N TYR A 197 -2.01 19.81 12.65
CA TYR A 197 -0.86 19.92 13.54
C TYR A 197 -1.30 19.85 15.00
N PHE A 198 -0.59 19.06 15.80
CA PHE A 198 -0.69 19.10 17.26
C PHE A 198 0.60 18.61 17.92
N GLU A 199 0.71 18.83 19.23
CA GLU A 199 1.83 18.36 20.06
C GLU A 199 1.31 17.45 21.19
N THR A 200 2.07 16.41 21.50
CA THR A 200 1.94 15.65 22.75
C THR A 200 3.18 15.86 23.62
N LYS A 201 3.10 15.37 24.86
CA LYS A 201 4.21 15.35 25.80
C LYS A 201 4.29 13.99 26.46
N ASP A 202 5.49 13.44 26.55
CA ASP A 202 5.75 12.26 27.36
C ASP A 202 5.78 12.61 28.89
N PRO A 203 5.83 11.61 29.79
CA PRO A 203 5.91 11.82 31.23
C PRO A 203 7.13 12.66 31.67
N GLU A 204 8.21 12.62 30.89
CA GLU A 204 9.43 13.40 31.09
C GLU A 204 9.30 14.85 30.59
N GLY A 205 8.19 15.20 29.95
CA GLY A 205 7.87 16.53 29.43
C GLY A 205 8.49 16.85 28.07
N LYS A 206 9.12 15.86 27.40
CA LYS A 206 9.60 15.98 26.03
C LYS A 206 8.40 16.10 25.10
N LYS A 207 8.45 17.11 24.24
CA LYS A 207 7.41 17.34 23.25
C LYS A 207 7.65 16.44 22.03
N ARG A 208 6.55 15.96 21.46
CA ARG A 208 6.50 15.37 20.12
C ARG A 208 5.48 16.13 19.30
N ASP A 209 5.87 16.57 18.11
CA ASP A 209 4.99 17.21 17.15
C ASP A 209 4.49 16.21 16.10
N PHE A 210 3.26 16.42 15.64
CA PHE A 210 2.61 15.61 14.62
C PHE A 210 2.12 16.52 13.49
N ASN A 211 2.48 16.20 12.25
CA ASN A 211 2.13 16.97 11.05
C ASN A 211 1.33 16.10 10.09
N LEU A 212 0.05 15.87 10.40
CA LEU A 212 -0.69 14.75 9.85
C LEU A 212 -1.60 15.13 8.69
N ILE A 213 -1.72 14.20 7.74
CA ILE A 213 -2.76 14.14 6.72
C ILE A 213 -3.45 12.76 6.75
N ASP A 214 -4.48 12.61 5.92
CA ASP A 214 -5.34 11.43 5.87
C ASP A 214 -4.55 10.12 5.76
N GLY A 215 -4.95 9.13 6.57
CA GLY A 215 -4.30 7.82 6.60
C GLY A 215 -4.49 7.03 5.31
N GLY A 216 -5.46 7.37 4.47
CA GLY A 216 -5.70 6.78 3.15
C GLY A 216 -4.58 7.02 2.15
N VAL A 217 -3.68 7.96 2.44
CA VAL A 217 -2.39 8.09 1.75
C VAL A 217 -1.49 6.87 1.96
N ALA A 218 -1.54 6.27 3.16
CA ALA A 218 -0.73 5.12 3.54
C ALA A 218 -1.52 3.80 3.44
N ALA A 219 -2.69 3.73 4.05
CA ALA A 219 -3.47 2.51 4.18
C ALA A 219 -4.97 2.84 4.20
N ASN A 220 -5.61 2.97 3.03
CA ASN A 220 -7.05 3.25 2.99
C ASN A 220 -7.89 2.17 3.67
N ASN A 221 -7.47 0.90 3.54
CA ASN A 221 -7.99 -0.21 4.34
C ASN A 221 -6.90 -0.64 5.35
N PRO A 222 -7.14 -0.51 6.67
CA PRO A 222 -6.09 -0.73 7.66
C PRO A 222 -6.04 -2.17 8.17
N THR A 223 -6.66 -3.14 7.49
CA THR A 223 -6.74 -4.54 7.96
C THR A 223 -5.36 -5.14 8.22
N LEU A 224 -4.46 -5.04 7.24
CA LEU A 224 -3.10 -5.57 7.39
C LEU A 224 -2.29 -4.78 8.43
N VAL A 225 -2.51 -3.46 8.54
CA VAL A 225 -1.90 -2.64 9.58
C VAL A 225 -2.30 -3.13 10.97
N ALA A 226 -3.58 -3.42 11.18
CA ALA A 226 -4.11 -3.94 12.44
C ALA A 226 -3.51 -5.32 12.79
N ILE A 227 -3.47 -6.24 11.82
CA ILE A 227 -2.86 -7.56 12.02
C ILE A 227 -1.37 -7.42 12.37
N CYS A 228 -0.63 -6.56 11.67
CA CYS A 228 0.77 -6.28 11.96
C CYS A 228 0.98 -5.70 13.38
N GLU A 229 0.15 -4.74 13.80
CA GLU A 229 0.21 -4.17 15.15
C GLU A 229 -0.01 -5.21 16.25
N VAL A 230 -1.03 -6.07 16.09
CA VAL A 230 -1.26 -7.18 17.02
C VAL A 230 -0.09 -8.16 17.03
N SER A 231 0.41 -8.52 15.84
CA SER A 231 1.51 -9.48 15.70
C SER A 231 2.79 -8.99 16.38
N LYS A 232 3.07 -7.69 16.33
CA LYS A 232 4.22 -7.09 17.04
C LYS A 232 4.14 -7.32 18.54
N VAL A 233 2.95 -7.27 19.13
CA VAL A 233 2.74 -7.46 20.56
C VAL A 233 2.85 -8.94 20.93
N ILE A 234 2.22 -9.83 20.16
CA ILE A 234 2.27 -11.27 20.38
C ILE A 234 3.72 -11.79 20.33
N ASN A 235 4.51 -11.29 19.38
CA ASN A 235 5.88 -11.78 19.16
C ASN A 235 6.94 -11.16 20.09
N ARG A 236 6.58 -10.31 21.06
CA ARG A 236 7.55 -9.64 21.96
C ARG A 236 8.38 -10.58 22.83
N ASP A 237 7.82 -11.71 23.24
CA ASP A 237 8.48 -12.64 24.17
C ASP A 237 9.31 -13.74 23.48
N SER A 238 9.48 -13.67 22.15
CA SER A 238 10.31 -14.62 21.37
C SER A 238 11.42 -13.88 20.59
N PRO A 239 12.57 -13.56 21.22
CA PRO A 239 13.64 -12.75 20.63
C PRO A 239 14.51 -13.49 19.60
N GLY A 240 13.93 -14.40 18.81
CA GLY A 240 14.62 -15.08 17.72
C GLY A 240 14.84 -14.14 16.53
N PHE A 241 16.06 -14.10 16.01
CA PHE A 241 16.53 -13.36 14.82
C PHE A 241 15.69 -13.59 13.54
N PHE A 242 14.85 -14.62 13.55
CA PHE A 242 13.76 -14.83 12.61
C PHE A 242 12.51 -15.06 13.45
N PRO A 243 11.37 -14.40 13.21
CA PRO A 243 10.10 -14.94 13.66
C PRO A 243 9.81 -16.20 12.82
N ILE A 244 10.50 -17.32 13.12
CA ILE A 244 10.15 -18.67 12.63
C ILE A 244 9.06 -19.27 13.53
N LYS A 245 8.54 -18.52 14.51
CA LYS A 245 7.12 -18.65 14.75
C LYS A 245 6.47 -17.71 13.75
N PRO A 246 5.86 -18.25 12.69
CA PRO A 246 4.86 -17.47 12.01
C PRO A 246 3.96 -16.80 13.03
N THR A 247 3.52 -15.58 12.77
CA THR A 247 2.26 -15.18 13.38
C THR A 247 1.28 -16.29 13.02
N ASP A 248 0.75 -17.03 14.01
CA ASP A 248 -0.26 -18.05 13.75
C ASP A 248 -1.52 -17.31 13.32
N CYS A 249 -1.53 -17.04 12.04
CA CYS A 249 -2.42 -16.11 11.45
C CYS A 249 -3.82 -16.78 11.47
N LYS A 250 -3.89 -18.12 11.64
CA LYS A 250 -5.12 -18.91 11.88
C LYS A 250 -5.87 -18.47 13.14
N ARG A 251 -5.22 -17.66 13.98
CA ARG A 251 -5.81 -17.03 15.16
C ARG A 251 -6.66 -15.81 14.84
N PHE A 252 -6.51 -15.17 13.68
CA PHE A 252 -7.25 -13.94 13.38
C PHE A 252 -8.62 -14.23 12.75
N LEU A 253 -9.68 -13.76 13.41
CA LEU A 253 -11.01 -13.62 12.81
C LEU A 253 -11.20 -12.16 12.41
N VAL A 254 -11.19 -11.90 11.10
CA VAL A 254 -11.19 -10.54 10.55
C VAL A 254 -12.51 -10.24 9.86
N LEU A 255 -13.14 -9.13 10.25
CA LEU A 255 -14.20 -8.48 9.49
C LEU A 255 -13.66 -7.17 8.91
N SER A 256 -13.47 -7.11 7.59
CA SER A 256 -13.04 -5.90 6.89
C SER A 256 -14.19 -5.31 6.10
N LEU A 257 -14.45 -4.01 6.26
CA LEU A 257 -15.60 -3.33 5.67
C LEU A 257 -15.15 -2.16 4.78
N GLY A 258 -15.35 -2.33 3.48
CA GLY A 258 -15.10 -1.29 2.47
C GLY A 258 -16.16 -0.17 2.45
N THR A 259 -15.80 0.97 1.87
CA THR A 259 -16.74 2.09 1.60
C THR A 259 -17.21 2.14 0.13
N GLY A 260 -16.93 1.10 -0.64
CA GLY A 260 -17.23 0.99 -2.07
C GLY A 260 -16.20 1.67 -2.97
N THR A 261 -16.09 1.19 -4.21
CA THR A 261 -15.13 1.69 -5.21
C THR A 261 -15.85 2.49 -6.28
N ALA A 262 -15.23 3.52 -6.85
CA ALA A 262 -15.84 4.22 -7.99
C ALA A 262 -15.80 3.30 -9.22
N LYS A 263 -16.89 3.21 -9.98
CA LYS A 263 -16.92 2.39 -11.20
C LYS A 263 -15.91 2.88 -12.23
N ILE A 264 -15.24 1.94 -12.89
CA ILE A 264 -14.21 2.14 -13.92
C ILE A 264 -14.69 3.13 -15.00
N GLU A 265 -14.18 4.36 -14.98
CA GLU A 265 -14.33 5.33 -16.07
C GLU A 265 -13.03 5.38 -16.88
N LYS A 266 -13.14 5.24 -18.21
CA LYS A 266 -12.00 5.43 -19.12
C LYS A 266 -11.56 6.89 -19.08
N LYS A 267 -10.47 7.21 -18.35
CA LYS A 267 -10.13 8.60 -18.02
C LYS A 267 -8.99 9.18 -18.84
N TYR A 268 -7.91 8.43 -19.03
CA TYR A 268 -6.71 8.91 -19.75
C TYR A 268 -6.26 7.95 -20.86
N ASP A 269 -5.42 8.43 -21.76
CA ASP A 269 -4.83 7.65 -22.85
C ASP A 269 -3.30 7.73 -22.75
N ALA A 270 -2.61 6.58 -22.82
CA ALA A 270 -1.16 6.54 -22.66
C ALA A 270 -0.41 7.19 -23.84
N ASN A 271 -0.95 7.17 -25.06
CA ASN A 271 -0.32 7.84 -26.18
C ASN A 271 -0.37 9.37 -26.02
N GLU A 272 -1.47 9.90 -25.46
CA GLU A 272 -1.55 11.30 -25.07
C GLU A 272 -0.59 11.60 -23.91
N ALA A 273 -0.63 10.79 -22.86
CA ALA A 273 0.17 10.98 -21.64
C ALA A 273 1.68 10.82 -21.85
N ALA A 274 2.11 10.07 -22.87
CA ALA A 274 3.51 9.97 -23.28
C ALA A 274 4.12 11.33 -23.67
N SER A 275 3.29 12.29 -24.10
CA SER A 275 3.72 13.65 -24.41
C SER A 275 3.69 14.61 -23.21
N TRP A 276 3.16 14.18 -22.06
CA TRP A 276 2.97 15.04 -20.89
C TRP A 276 4.29 15.29 -20.15
N GLY A 277 4.58 16.56 -19.92
CA GLY A 277 5.50 16.99 -18.87
C GLY A 277 4.76 17.22 -17.56
N VAL A 278 5.40 17.92 -16.64
CA VAL A 278 4.80 18.28 -15.33
C VAL A 278 3.44 18.94 -15.53
N LEU A 279 3.30 19.90 -16.45
CA LEU A 279 2.03 20.60 -16.65
C LEU A 279 0.90 19.67 -17.15
N GLY A 280 1.19 18.70 -18.01
CA GLY A 280 0.17 17.74 -18.47
C GLY A 280 -0.26 16.80 -17.35
N TRP A 281 0.69 16.28 -16.57
CA TRP A 281 0.43 15.45 -15.40
C TRP A 281 -0.30 16.20 -14.28
N LEU A 282 -0.10 17.52 -14.17
CA LEU A 282 -0.77 18.36 -13.18
C LEU A 282 -2.12 18.91 -13.63
N THR A 283 -2.30 19.15 -14.93
CA THR A 283 -3.49 19.79 -15.51
C THR A 283 -3.81 19.19 -16.87
N SER A 284 -4.67 18.16 -16.89
CA SER A 284 -5.23 17.59 -18.12
C SER A 284 -6.71 17.25 -17.92
N ASN A 285 -7.53 17.46 -18.95
CA ASN A 285 -8.98 17.19 -18.94
C ASN A 285 -9.74 17.80 -17.75
N ASN A 286 -9.42 19.04 -17.35
CA ASN A 286 -9.96 19.71 -16.15
C ASN A 286 -9.75 18.96 -14.82
N SER A 287 -8.78 18.04 -14.79
CA SER A 287 -8.39 17.21 -13.66
C SER A 287 -6.88 17.26 -13.45
N SER A 288 -6.40 16.62 -12.39
CA SER A 288 -4.97 16.46 -12.13
C SER A 288 -4.63 14.97 -12.20
N PRO A 289 -4.24 14.47 -13.39
CA PRO A 289 -4.01 13.03 -13.60
C PRO A 289 -3.08 12.41 -12.56
N LEU A 290 -2.04 13.12 -12.13
CA LEU A 290 -1.11 12.63 -11.11
C LEU A 290 -1.80 12.39 -9.76
N VAL A 291 -2.66 13.33 -9.32
CA VAL A 291 -3.46 13.18 -8.10
C VAL A 291 -4.39 11.98 -8.23
N ASP A 292 -5.08 11.87 -9.36
CA ASP A 292 -6.08 10.82 -9.60
C ASP A 292 -5.44 9.42 -9.62
N VAL A 293 -4.29 9.28 -10.27
CA VAL A 293 -3.55 8.02 -10.39
C VAL A 293 -3.02 7.58 -9.02
N PHE A 294 -2.36 8.47 -8.26
CA PHE A 294 -1.84 8.10 -6.93
C PHE A 294 -2.93 7.88 -5.88
N ALA A 295 -3.99 8.70 -5.88
CA ALA A 295 -5.10 8.52 -4.94
C ALA A 295 -5.84 7.21 -5.18
N GLN A 296 -6.08 6.84 -6.44
CA GLN A 296 -6.75 5.59 -6.79
C GLN A 296 -5.85 4.37 -6.52
N ALA A 297 -4.55 4.47 -6.84
CA ALA A 297 -3.60 3.40 -6.57
C ALA A 297 -3.51 3.01 -5.08
N SER A 298 -3.54 4.00 -4.17
CA SER A 298 -3.56 3.73 -2.72
C SER A 298 -4.85 3.02 -2.26
N SER A 299 -5.98 3.32 -2.90
CA SER A 299 -7.25 2.61 -2.63
C SER A 299 -7.19 1.17 -3.13
N ASP A 300 -6.78 0.96 -4.37
CA ASP A 300 -6.89 -0.34 -5.06
C ASP A 300 -5.89 -1.39 -4.55
N LEU A 301 -4.71 -0.97 -4.08
CA LEU A 301 -3.70 -1.89 -3.53
C LEU A 301 -4.23 -2.71 -2.36
N VAL A 302 -5.13 -2.14 -1.57
CA VAL A 302 -5.67 -2.84 -0.41
C VAL A 302 -6.91 -3.66 -0.76
N ASP A 303 -7.73 -3.19 -1.70
CA ASP A 303 -8.85 -3.97 -2.25
C ASP A 303 -8.38 -5.25 -2.96
N PHE A 304 -7.16 -5.22 -3.55
CA PHE A 304 -6.49 -6.39 -4.15
C PHE A 304 -6.31 -7.57 -3.17
N HIS A 305 -6.39 -7.33 -1.86
CA HIS A 305 -6.19 -8.33 -0.82
C HIS A 305 -7.49 -8.87 -0.20
N LEU A 306 -8.64 -8.18 -0.34
CA LEU A 306 -9.84 -8.47 0.45
C LEU A 306 -11.18 -8.50 -0.31
N GLY A 307 -11.21 -8.11 -1.60
CA GLY A 307 -12.27 -8.44 -2.56
C GLY A 307 -13.72 -8.20 -2.14
N THR A 308 -14.26 -7.00 -2.37
CA THR A 308 -15.71 -6.70 -2.29
C THR A 308 -16.24 -5.93 -3.53
N ASP A 309 -17.35 -6.42 -4.16
CA ASP A 309 -17.93 -5.85 -5.40
C ASP A 309 -18.90 -4.70 -5.11
N ASP A 310 -18.33 -3.57 -4.74
CA ASP A 310 -19.11 -2.43 -4.30
C ASP A 310 -18.90 -1.22 -5.21
N SER A 311 -18.94 -1.46 -6.53
CA SER A 311 -18.82 -0.38 -7.52
C SER A 311 -20.00 0.62 -7.45
N LEU A 312 -19.68 1.87 -7.17
CA LEU A 312 -20.60 3.00 -7.05
C LEU A 312 -20.52 3.89 -8.29
N THR A 313 -21.65 4.49 -8.69
CA THR A 313 -21.74 5.38 -9.85
C THR A 313 -22.40 6.71 -9.51
N GLY A 314 -22.04 7.78 -10.22
CA GLY A 314 -22.65 9.10 -10.05
C GLY A 314 -22.31 9.72 -8.70
N THR A 315 -23.29 10.37 -8.05
CA THR A 315 -23.07 11.05 -6.76
C THR A 315 -22.70 10.08 -5.62
N LEU A 316 -23.04 8.79 -5.75
CA LEU A 316 -22.72 7.76 -4.76
C LEU A 316 -21.22 7.45 -4.69
N ALA A 317 -20.48 7.63 -5.79
CA ALA A 317 -19.04 7.44 -5.82
C ALA A 317 -18.25 8.59 -5.17
N SER A 318 -18.91 9.74 -4.94
CA SER A 318 -18.26 10.90 -4.31
C SER A 318 -18.11 10.68 -2.81
N VAL A 319 -16.94 11.09 -2.31
CA VAL A 319 -16.58 11.09 -0.88
C VAL A 319 -17.13 12.29 -0.12
N ASP A 320 -17.71 13.29 -0.80
CA ASP A 320 -18.04 14.59 -0.20
C ASP A 320 -19.35 15.25 -0.69
N ILE A 321 -20.13 14.62 -1.59
CA ILE A 321 -21.48 15.12 -1.96
C ILE A 321 -22.49 14.78 -0.86
N ALA A 322 -22.57 15.64 0.15
CA ALA A 322 -23.41 15.44 1.34
C ALA A 322 -24.85 15.99 1.19
N THR A 323 -25.50 15.74 0.05
CA THR A 323 -26.93 16.06 -0.10
C THR A 323 -27.77 15.01 0.64
N LYS A 324 -28.92 15.42 1.21
CA LYS A 324 -29.82 14.49 1.91
C LYS A 324 -30.16 13.26 1.08
N GLU A 325 -30.47 13.47 -0.21
CA GLU A 325 -30.75 12.40 -1.16
C GLU A 325 -29.58 11.43 -1.33
N ASN A 326 -28.35 11.94 -1.49
CA ASN A 326 -27.17 11.09 -1.67
C ASN A 326 -26.86 10.27 -0.41
N LEU A 327 -26.95 10.88 0.77
CA LEU A 327 -26.73 10.20 2.04
C LEU A 327 -27.78 9.08 2.28
N GLU A 328 -29.06 9.35 1.99
CA GLU A 328 -30.11 8.33 2.06
C GLU A 328 -29.89 7.20 1.04
N ASN A 329 -29.36 7.51 -0.15
CA ASN A 329 -29.03 6.50 -1.14
C ASN A 329 -27.83 5.65 -0.72
N LEU A 330 -26.82 6.20 -0.03
CA LEU A 330 -25.73 5.41 0.56
C LEU A 330 -26.25 4.42 1.63
N VAL A 331 -27.23 4.83 2.45
CA VAL A 331 -27.91 3.89 3.38
C VAL A 331 -28.60 2.75 2.62
N LYS A 332 -29.25 3.04 1.48
CA LYS A 332 -29.86 2.01 0.63
C LYS A 332 -28.81 1.07 0.04
N VAL A 333 -27.65 1.58 -0.37
CA VAL A 333 -26.53 0.75 -0.83
C VAL A 333 -26.12 -0.22 0.26
N GLY A 334 -25.82 0.23 1.48
CA GLY A 334 -25.45 -0.67 2.59
C GLY A 334 -26.50 -1.74 2.88
N LYS A 335 -27.79 -1.37 2.88
CA LYS A 335 -28.90 -2.34 3.03
C LYS A 335 -29.00 -3.35 1.89
N ASN A 336 -28.66 -2.94 0.67
CA ASN A 336 -28.64 -3.84 -0.48
C ASN A 336 -27.44 -4.77 -0.43
N LEU A 337 -26.29 -4.31 0.08
CA LEU A 337 -25.10 -5.16 0.25
C LEU A 337 -25.36 -6.31 1.21
N LEU A 338 -26.06 -6.08 2.32
CA LEU A 338 -26.47 -7.16 3.24
C LEU A 338 -27.29 -8.26 2.52
N LYS A 339 -28.08 -7.88 1.51
CA LYS A 339 -28.93 -8.79 0.74
C LYS A 339 -28.23 -9.43 -0.46
N LYS A 340 -27.06 -8.94 -0.87
CA LYS A 340 -26.31 -9.55 -1.97
C LYS A 340 -25.81 -10.93 -1.51
N PRO A 341 -25.72 -11.90 -2.44
CA PRO A 341 -25.09 -13.16 -2.14
C PRO A 341 -23.64 -12.91 -1.74
N VAL A 342 -23.13 -13.69 -0.79
CA VAL A 342 -21.69 -13.72 -0.53
C VAL A 342 -21.04 -14.10 -1.85
N SER A 343 -20.11 -13.27 -2.29
CA SER A 343 -19.45 -13.46 -3.56
C SER A 343 -17.95 -13.55 -3.33
N ARG A 344 -17.32 -14.57 -3.89
CA ARG A 344 -15.87 -14.60 -4.06
C ARG A 344 -15.57 -13.68 -5.21
N VAL A 345 -14.49 -12.89 -5.11
CA VAL A 345 -13.81 -12.51 -6.35
C VAL A 345 -13.35 -13.80 -7.01
N ASN A 346 -13.81 -14.07 -8.22
CA ASN A 346 -13.08 -14.98 -9.08
C ASN A 346 -11.76 -14.29 -9.41
N LEU A 347 -10.73 -14.70 -8.68
CA LEU A 347 -9.37 -14.16 -8.74
C LEU A 347 -8.72 -14.38 -10.13
N GLU A 348 -9.39 -15.07 -11.05
CA GLU A 348 -9.00 -15.29 -12.45
C GLU A 348 -9.56 -14.22 -13.39
N THR A 349 -10.81 -13.80 -13.18
CA THR A 349 -11.51 -12.87 -14.08
C THR A 349 -11.71 -11.47 -13.48
N GLY A 350 -11.45 -11.31 -12.17
CA GLY A 350 -11.81 -10.11 -11.41
C GLY A 350 -13.33 -9.94 -11.24
N VAL A 351 -14.13 -10.90 -11.71
CA VAL A 351 -15.60 -10.89 -11.60
C VAL A 351 -16.01 -11.59 -10.32
N TYR A 352 -17.02 -11.07 -9.66
CA TYR A 352 -17.53 -11.67 -8.43
C TYR A 352 -18.50 -12.80 -8.73
N GLU A 353 -18.22 -13.97 -8.15
CA GLU A 353 -19.02 -15.18 -8.27
C GLU A 353 -19.63 -15.53 -6.91
N PRO A 354 -20.93 -15.85 -6.84
CA PRO A 354 -21.59 -16.20 -5.58
C PRO A 354 -21.00 -17.49 -4.99
N ILE A 355 -20.58 -17.44 -3.73
CA ILE A 355 -20.25 -18.61 -2.91
C ILE A 355 -21.51 -18.95 -2.12
N ASP A 356 -22.13 -20.09 -2.44
CA ASP A 356 -23.38 -20.55 -1.85
C ASP A 356 -24.63 -19.72 -2.21
N ASN A 357 -25.81 -20.21 -1.80
CA ASN A 357 -27.08 -19.47 -1.87
C ASN A 357 -27.28 -18.53 -0.67
N LEU A 358 -26.21 -18.21 0.07
CA LEU A 358 -26.28 -17.40 1.30
C LEU A 358 -26.08 -15.92 1.00
N THR A 359 -26.85 -15.06 1.67
CA THR A 359 -26.64 -13.60 1.63
C THR A 359 -25.51 -13.18 2.57
N ASN A 360 -24.96 -11.97 2.36
CA ASN A 360 -23.99 -11.37 3.29
C ASN A 360 -24.54 -11.28 4.73
N GLU A 361 -25.84 -11.01 4.89
CA GLU A 361 -26.55 -11.07 6.18
C GLU A 361 -26.46 -12.46 6.83
N GLU A 362 -26.70 -13.54 6.08
CA GLU A 362 -26.69 -14.90 6.61
C GLU A 362 -25.27 -15.39 6.93
N ALA A 363 -24.27 -14.91 6.20
CA ALA A 363 -22.86 -15.26 6.42
C ALA A 363 -22.25 -14.57 7.64
N LEU A 364 -22.67 -13.34 7.96
CA LEU A 364 -22.25 -12.63 9.18
C LEU A 364 -22.64 -13.37 10.47
N VAL A 365 -23.60 -14.31 10.39
CA VAL A 365 -24.17 -15.03 11.54
C VAL A 365 -23.65 -16.48 11.67
N LYS A 366 -22.78 -16.95 10.76
CA LYS A 366 -22.20 -18.32 10.80
C LYS A 366 -20.73 -18.32 11.26
N SER A 367 -20.37 -19.29 12.10
CA SER A 367 -19.02 -19.49 12.63
C SER A 367 -18.11 -20.27 11.67
N PRO A 368 -16.82 -19.93 11.51
CA PRO A 368 -15.92 -20.58 10.55
C PRO A 368 -15.33 -21.90 11.06
N HIS A 369 -15.19 -22.87 10.15
CA HIS A 369 -14.48 -24.14 10.37
C HIS A 369 -12.94 -23.99 10.24
N GLN A 370 -12.19 -24.87 10.90
CA GLN A 370 -10.73 -24.94 10.84
C GLN A 370 -10.24 -25.82 9.68
N PRO A 371 -9.23 -25.36 8.90
CA PRO A 371 -8.52 -26.21 7.96
C PRO A 371 -7.14 -26.71 8.46
N PRO A 372 -6.59 -27.79 7.85
CA PRO A 372 -5.36 -28.46 8.26
C PRO A 372 -4.08 -27.88 7.63
N THR A 373 -2.93 -28.29 8.19
CA THR A 373 -1.54 -27.84 7.92
C THR A 373 -0.80 -28.66 6.86
N ASP A 374 0.09 -28.02 6.10
CA ASP A 374 1.14 -28.66 5.27
C ASP A 374 2.50 -27.92 5.43
N GLU A 375 3.63 -28.65 5.42
CA GLU A 375 4.96 -28.20 5.91
C GLU A 375 5.87 -27.49 4.87
N ASN A 376 5.42 -27.27 3.64
CA ASN A 376 6.27 -26.69 2.57
C ASN A 376 6.23 -25.15 2.51
N LEU A 377 7.42 -24.52 2.56
CA LEU A 377 7.63 -23.08 2.42
C LEU A 377 7.68 -22.63 0.94
N VAL A 378 7.04 -21.50 0.64
CA VAL A 378 7.14 -20.72 -0.59
C VAL A 378 8.21 -19.64 -0.44
N THR A 379 9.15 -19.57 -1.37
CA THR A 379 10.26 -18.60 -1.36
C THR A 379 9.96 -17.41 -2.27
N VAL A 380 9.99 -16.19 -1.71
CA VAL A 380 9.65 -14.94 -2.40
C VAL A 380 10.86 -14.00 -2.38
N LEU A 381 11.25 -13.49 -3.56
CA LEU A 381 12.16 -12.36 -3.69
C LEU A 381 11.37 -11.14 -4.17
N SER A 382 11.47 -10.02 -3.47
CA SER A 382 10.88 -8.74 -3.85
C SER A 382 11.95 -7.66 -4.01
N ILE A 383 11.86 -6.86 -5.07
CA ILE A 383 12.85 -5.83 -5.41
C ILE A 383 12.14 -4.51 -5.70
N ASP A 384 12.47 -3.48 -4.93
CA ASP A 384 11.79 -2.19 -5.01
C ASP A 384 12.16 -1.37 -6.26
N GLY A 385 11.27 -0.43 -6.59
CA GLY A 385 11.54 0.65 -7.54
C GLY A 385 12.52 1.69 -7.00
N GLY A 386 13.16 2.44 -7.91
CA GLY A 386 14.13 3.48 -7.52
C GLY A 386 15.11 3.96 -8.59
N GLY A 387 14.84 3.71 -9.88
CA GLY A 387 15.72 4.14 -10.98
C GLY A 387 17.16 3.64 -10.84
N ILE A 388 18.16 4.51 -10.99
CA ILE A 388 19.57 4.11 -10.91
C ILE A 388 19.99 3.49 -9.57
N ARG A 389 19.17 3.68 -8.51
CA ARG A 389 19.42 3.10 -7.19
C ARG A 389 19.27 1.58 -7.16
N GLY A 390 18.72 0.95 -8.20
CA GLY A 390 18.71 -0.51 -8.39
C GLY A 390 20.09 -1.17 -8.34
N ILE A 391 21.17 -0.40 -8.43
CA ILE A 391 22.54 -0.86 -8.16
C ILE A 391 22.70 -1.38 -6.72
N ILE A 392 21.98 -0.81 -5.75
CA ILE A 392 22.01 -1.23 -4.34
C ILE A 392 21.48 -2.66 -4.20
N PRO A 393 20.21 -2.97 -4.51
CA PRO A 393 19.72 -4.34 -4.44
C PRO A 393 20.49 -5.28 -5.39
N GLY A 394 20.91 -4.80 -6.57
CA GLY A 394 21.78 -5.59 -7.47
C GLY A 394 23.11 -6.01 -6.82
N THR A 395 23.67 -5.19 -5.92
CA THR A 395 24.89 -5.55 -5.16
C THR A 395 24.60 -6.61 -4.11
N ILE A 396 23.46 -6.53 -3.43
CA ILE A 396 23.03 -7.52 -2.43
C ILE A 396 22.74 -8.86 -3.09
N LEU A 397 22.03 -8.85 -4.23
CA LEU A 397 21.72 -10.05 -5.01
C LEU A 397 22.98 -10.72 -5.56
N ALA A 398 23.98 -9.95 -6.01
CA ALA A 398 25.26 -10.49 -6.45
C ALA A 398 26.00 -11.22 -5.33
N PHE A 399 25.91 -10.71 -4.09
CA PHE A 399 26.47 -11.40 -2.93
C PHE A 399 25.70 -12.70 -2.62
N LEU A 400 24.37 -12.64 -2.53
CA LEU A 400 23.52 -13.80 -2.25
C LEU A 400 23.73 -14.92 -3.29
N GLU A 401 23.71 -14.59 -4.58
CA GLU A 401 23.94 -15.56 -5.65
C GLU A 401 25.34 -16.21 -5.55
N SER A 402 26.36 -15.44 -5.12
CA SER A 402 27.70 -15.98 -4.91
C SER A 402 27.78 -16.96 -3.73
N GLU A 403 27.02 -16.73 -2.66
CA GLU A 403 26.95 -17.69 -1.55
C GLU A 403 26.21 -18.97 -1.96
N LEU A 404 25.13 -18.86 -2.73
CA LEU A 404 24.43 -20.02 -3.29
C LEU A 404 25.35 -20.82 -4.25
N GLN A 405 26.17 -20.14 -5.05
CA GLN A 405 27.15 -20.79 -5.92
C GLN A 405 28.25 -21.55 -5.15
N LYS A 406 28.63 -21.07 -3.96
CA LYS A 406 29.55 -21.82 -3.07
C LYS A 406 28.90 -23.08 -2.51
N LEU A 407 27.59 -23.05 -2.24
CA LEU A 407 26.85 -24.17 -1.67
C LEU A 407 26.51 -25.24 -2.73
N ASP A 408 26.01 -24.82 -3.89
CA ASP A 408 25.39 -25.72 -4.86
C ASP A 408 26.05 -25.69 -6.26
N GLY A 409 27.16 -24.96 -6.43
CA GLY A 409 27.97 -24.94 -7.65
C GLY A 409 27.85 -23.66 -8.50
N GLU A 410 28.83 -23.41 -9.37
CA GLU A 410 28.98 -22.16 -10.14
C GLU A 410 27.81 -21.83 -11.08
N ASP A 411 27.04 -22.84 -11.47
CA ASP A 411 25.87 -22.68 -12.34
C ASP A 411 24.61 -22.24 -11.59
N ALA A 412 24.61 -22.22 -10.24
CA ALA A 412 23.49 -21.78 -9.44
C ALA A 412 23.09 -20.32 -9.74
N ARG A 413 21.78 -20.09 -9.89
CA ARG A 413 21.18 -18.76 -10.12
C ARG A 413 19.99 -18.53 -9.21
N LEU A 414 19.68 -17.29 -8.91
CA LEU A 414 18.57 -16.92 -8.00
C LEU A 414 17.22 -17.54 -8.40
N ALA A 415 16.92 -17.61 -9.70
CA ALA A 415 15.70 -18.24 -10.21
C ALA A 415 15.56 -19.75 -9.87
N ASP A 416 16.65 -20.42 -9.46
CA ASP A 416 16.62 -21.83 -9.04
C ASP A 416 16.11 -22.02 -7.60
N TYR A 417 16.00 -20.93 -6.83
CA TYR A 417 15.73 -20.96 -5.38
C TYR A 417 14.46 -20.23 -4.97
N PHE A 418 14.04 -19.25 -5.77
CA PHE A 418 12.83 -18.47 -5.53
C PHE A 418 11.67 -18.97 -6.38
N ASP A 419 10.56 -19.32 -5.73
CA ASP A 419 9.32 -19.72 -6.40
C ASP A 419 8.64 -18.56 -7.11
N VAL A 420 8.86 -17.35 -6.58
CA VAL A 420 8.44 -16.11 -7.21
C VAL A 420 9.49 -15.02 -7.03
N ILE A 421 9.78 -14.31 -8.12
CA ILE A 421 10.58 -13.08 -8.10
C ILE A 421 9.68 -11.93 -8.55
N SER A 422 9.55 -10.92 -7.70
CA SER A 422 8.73 -9.75 -7.93
C SER A 422 9.58 -8.48 -7.95
N GLY A 423 9.18 -7.53 -8.78
CA GLY A 423 9.88 -6.26 -8.83
C GLY A 423 9.08 -5.16 -9.50
N THR A 424 9.25 -3.95 -9.00
CA THR A 424 8.61 -2.74 -9.52
C THR A 424 9.63 -1.81 -10.16
N SER A 425 9.31 -1.20 -11.30
CA SER A 425 10.20 -0.26 -11.99
C SER A 425 11.55 -0.90 -12.32
N THR A 426 12.64 -0.31 -11.86
CA THR A 426 13.98 -0.90 -11.91
C THR A 426 14.06 -2.31 -11.30
N GLY A 427 13.29 -2.60 -10.23
CA GLY A 427 13.16 -3.95 -9.69
C GLY A 427 12.49 -4.91 -10.66
N GLY A 428 11.51 -4.43 -11.45
CA GLY A 428 10.89 -5.19 -12.53
C GLY A 428 11.85 -5.47 -13.69
N LEU A 429 12.74 -4.51 -14.03
CA LEU A 429 13.83 -4.73 -14.97
C LEU A 429 14.80 -5.82 -14.47
N VAL A 430 15.18 -5.76 -13.20
CA VAL A 430 16.06 -6.77 -12.57
C VAL A 430 15.38 -8.14 -12.53
N THR A 431 14.09 -8.18 -12.20
CA THR A 431 13.27 -9.40 -12.24
C THR A 431 13.33 -10.05 -13.61
N ALA A 432 13.07 -9.30 -14.68
CA ALA A 432 13.17 -9.82 -16.04
C ALA A 432 14.59 -10.27 -16.41
N MET A 433 15.64 -9.55 -15.99
CA MET A 433 17.03 -9.96 -16.22
C MET A 433 17.38 -11.31 -15.58
N LEU A 434 16.84 -11.58 -14.39
CA LEU A 434 17.10 -12.79 -13.60
C LEU A 434 16.21 -13.97 -13.98
N THR A 435 15.13 -13.76 -14.72
CA THR A 435 14.11 -14.80 -14.98
C THR A 435 13.86 -15.07 -16.45
N ALA A 436 14.17 -14.15 -17.35
CA ALA A 436 14.04 -14.40 -18.78
C ALA A 436 15.07 -15.45 -19.23
N PRO A 437 14.66 -16.48 -20.00
CA PRO A 437 15.55 -17.56 -20.42
C PRO A 437 16.50 -17.13 -21.52
N ASN A 438 17.73 -17.63 -21.50
CA ASN A 438 18.65 -17.63 -22.64
C ASN A 438 18.46 -18.90 -23.48
N GLU A 439 19.26 -19.07 -24.54
CA GLU A 439 19.18 -20.23 -25.46
C GLU A 439 19.40 -21.59 -24.77
N ARG A 440 19.98 -21.61 -23.57
CA ARG A 440 20.21 -22.82 -22.76
C ARG A 440 19.16 -23.00 -21.66
N ASN A 441 18.06 -22.25 -21.71
CA ASN A 441 17.04 -22.22 -20.67
C ASN A 441 17.60 -21.90 -19.27
N ARG A 442 18.56 -20.96 -19.22
CA ARG A 442 19.14 -20.39 -17.99
C ARG A 442 18.90 -18.88 -17.97
N PRO A 443 18.94 -18.20 -16.82
CA PRO A 443 18.76 -16.76 -16.76
C PRO A 443 19.66 -15.99 -17.74
N LEU A 444 19.11 -14.95 -18.38
CA LEU A 444 19.87 -14.07 -19.30
C LEU A 444 21.04 -13.37 -18.59
N PHE A 445 20.89 -13.06 -17.31
CA PHE A 445 21.91 -12.39 -16.50
C PHE A 445 22.18 -13.19 -15.22
N ALA A 446 23.45 -13.22 -14.80
CA ALA A 446 23.78 -13.49 -13.41
C ALA A 446 23.57 -12.21 -12.58
N ALA A 447 23.34 -12.34 -11.27
CA ALA A 447 23.10 -11.19 -10.40
C ALA A 447 24.26 -10.18 -10.42
N LYS A 448 25.51 -10.65 -10.57
CA LYS A 448 26.70 -9.80 -10.71
C LYS A 448 26.68 -8.89 -11.94
N ASP A 449 25.95 -9.27 -13.00
CA ASP A 449 25.91 -8.54 -14.27
C ASP A 449 24.98 -7.31 -14.19
N ILE A 450 24.07 -7.26 -13.21
CA ILE A 450 23.14 -6.15 -12.98
C ILE A 450 23.90 -4.83 -12.79
N ILE A 451 24.96 -4.84 -11.98
CA ILE A 451 25.76 -3.65 -11.69
C ILE A 451 26.41 -3.12 -12.97
N ALA A 452 26.99 -4.01 -13.78
CA ALA A 452 27.61 -3.64 -15.05
C ALA A 452 26.59 -3.07 -16.03
N PHE A 453 25.40 -3.67 -16.11
CA PHE A 453 24.31 -3.17 -16.93
C PHE A 453 23.96 -1.71 -16.58
N TYR A 454 23.77 -1.38 -15.30
CA TYR A 454 23.46 -0.02 -14.89
C TYR A 454 24.63 0.95 -15.13
N LEU A 455 25.87 0.54 -14.86
CA LEU A 455 27.05 1.39 -15.13
C LEU A 455 27.17 1.79 -16.61
N ASP A 456 26.85 0.86 -17.51
CA ASP A 456 27.01 1.05 -18.96
C ASP A 456 25.80 1.71 -19.65
N ASN A 457 24.60 1.56 -19.08
CA ASN A 457 23.36 1.99 -19.69
C ASN A 457 22.70 3.18 -19.00
N SER A 458 22.79 3.34 -17.68
CA SER A 458 22.17 4.46 -16.98
C SER A 458 22.57 5.84 -17.52
N PRO A 459 23.84 6.11 -17.89
CA PRO A 459 24.20 7.42 -18.48
C PRO A 459 23.55 7.71 -19.83
N LYS A 460 23.05 6.67 -20.52
CA LYS A 460 22.38 6.78 -21.83
C LYS A 460 20.86 6.78 -21.68
N ILE A 461 20.34 6.09 -20.65
CA ILE A 461 18.93 6.15 -20.23
C ILE A 461 18.62 7.55 -19.65
N PHE A 462 19.51 8.05 -18.77
CA PHE A 462 19.38 9.34 -18.08
C PHE A 462 20.54 10.29 -18.44
N PRO A 463 20.60 10.81 -19.69
CA PRO A 463 21.72 11.64 -20.15
C PRO A 463 21.85 12.95 -19.37
N GLN A 464 22.98 13.12 -18.69
CA GLN A 464 23.32 14.31 -17.91
C GLN A 464 23.90 15.41 -18.84
N LYS A 465 23.05 16.07 -19.63
CA LYS A 465 23.48 17.12 -20.57
C LYS A 465 23.80 18.43 -19.83
N TRP A 466 25.06 18.85 -19.78
CA TRP A 466 25.46 20.17 -19.29
C TRP A 466 25.32 21.22 -20.40
N THR A 467 24.54 22.28 -20.16
CA THR A 467 24.47 23.46 -21.04
C THR A 467 24.60 24.76 -20.22
N PRO A 468 25.23 25.83 -20.72
CA PRO A 468 25.47 27.06 -19.94
C PRO A 468 24.20 27.83 -19.53
N PHE A 469 23.04 27.49 -20.12
CA PHE A 469 21.71 28.01 -19.78
C PHE A 469 20.75 26.89 -19.32
N ALA A 470 21.31 25.79 -18.78
CA ALA A 470 20.57 24.56 -18.46
C ALA A 470 19.36 24.81 -17.55
N ALA A 471 19.47 25.65 -16.52
CA ALA A 471 18.38 25.85 -15.56
C ALA A 471 17.08 26.35 -16.21
N ALA A 472 17.15 27.39 -17.05
CA ALA A 472 15.97 27.95 -17.71
C ALA A 472 15.44 27.03 -18.84
N SER A 473 16.33 26.38 -19.60
CA SER A 473 15.90 25.47 -20.69
C SER A 473 15.36 24.13 -20.18
N ASN A 474 15.87 23.61 -19.06
CA ASN A 474 15.39 22.39 -18.41
C ASN A 474 14.03 22.63 -17.73
N LEU A 475 13.80 23.82 -17.17
CA LEU A 475 12.50 24.20 -16.61
C LEU A 475 11.42 24.22 -17.70
N VAL A 476 11.69 24.86 -18.85
CA VAL A 476 10.74 24.91 -19.98
C VAL A 476 10.52 23.52 -20.62
N LYS A 477 11.55 22.66 -20.64
CA LYS A 477 11.44 21.27 -21.14
C LYS A 477 10.66 20.36 -20.21
N ALA A 478 10.89 20.44 -18.90
CA ALA A 478 10.14 19.69 -17.90
C ALA A 478 8.64 20.03 -17.91
N LEU A 479 8.29 21.24 -18.34
CA LEU A 479 6.90 21.67 -18.56
C LEU A 479 6.28 21.12 -19.86
N LYS A 480 7.08 20.71 -20.87
CA LYS A 480 6.63 20.39 -22.25
C LYS A 480 6.92 18.94 -22.68
N GLY A 481 7.00 18.01 -21.75
CA GLY A 481 7.21 16.58 -22.01
C GLY A 481 7.94 15.91 -20.85
N PRO A 482 8.05 14.57 -20.86
CA PRO A 482 8.81 13.86 -19.85
C PRO A 482 10.29 14.29 -19.87
N LYS A 483 10.96 14.21 -18.72
CA LYS A 483 12.37 14.58 -18.55
C LYS A 483 13.29 13.82 -19.51
N TYR A 484 12.93 12.58 -19.83
CA TYR A 484 13.63 11.67 -20.73
C TYR A 484 12.67 11.11 -21.78
N ASP A 485 13.16 10.88 -23.01
CA ASP A 485 12.32 10.43 -24.12
C ASP A 485 12.05 8.91 -24.14
N GLY A 486 12.66 8.15 -23.23
CA GLY A 486 12.53 6.69 -23.12
C GLY A 486 13.14 5.88 -24.27
N LYS A 487 13.55 6.50 -25.39
CA LYS A 487 13.91 5.78 -26.62
C LYS A 487 15.07 4.80 -26.42
N TYR A 488 16.09 5.22 -25.67
CA TYR A 488 17.22 4.35 -25.37
C TYR A 488 16.80 3.17 -24.48
N LEU A 489 15.97 3.43 -23.45
CA LEU A 489 15.44 2.39 -22.56
C LEU A 489 14.64 1.36 -23.36
N HIS A 490 13.70 1.80 -24.19
CA HIS A 490 12.88 0.90 -25.00
C HIS A 490 13.75 0.03 -25.92
N ARG A 491 14.73 0.65 -26.58
CA ARG A 491 15.65 -0.06 -27.47
C ARG A 491 16.47 -1.11 -26.73
N ILE A 492 17.09 -0.77 -25.60
CA ILE A 492 17.96 -1.71 -24.88
C ILE A 492 17.16 -2.85 -24.23
N VAL A 493 15.96 -2.57 -23.72
CA VAL A 493 15.07 -3.59 -23.14
C VAL A 493 14.61 -4.56 -24.23
N LYS A 494 14.16 -4.05 -25.38
CA LYS A 494 13.79 -4.89 -26.55
C LYS A 494 14.97 -5.68 -27.10
N GLU A 495 16.16 -5.07 -27.16
CA GLU A 495 17.39 -5.74 -27.61
C GLU A 495 17.78 -6.91 -26.68
N LYS A 496 17.61 -6.77 -25.37
CA LYS A 496 17.99 -7.80 -24.39
C LYS A 496 16.95 -8.90 -24.23
N LEU A 497 15.67 -8.56 -24.20
CA LEU A 497 14.60 -9.52 -23.96
C LEU A 497 14.13 -10.18 -25.27
N GLY A 498 14.22 -9.47 -26.40
CA GLY A 498 13.68 -9.92 -27.68
C GLY A 498 12.17 -10.09 -27.60
N GLU A 499 11.66 -11.14 -28.23
CA GLU A 499 10.23 -11.47 -28.29
C GLU A 499 9.75 -12.35 -27.12
N LYS A 500 10.52 -12.42 -26.03
CA LYS A 500 10.15 -13.24 -24.87
C LYS A 500 8.91 -12.71 -24.18
N ARG A 501 8.00 -13.61 -23.82
CA ARG A 501 6.74 -13.35 -23.15
C ARG A 501 6.75 -13.76 -21.69
N LEU A 502 5.72 -13.34 -20.97
CA LEU A 502 5.57 -13.56 -19.53
C LEU A 502 5.56 -15.05 -19.15
N HIS A 503 4.90 -15.91 -19.93
CA HIS A 503 4.87 -17.36 -19.65
C HIS A 503 6.24 -18.05 -19.82
N GLU A 504 7.19 -17.43 -20.53
CA GLU A 504 8.50 -18.01 -20.79
C GLU A 504 9.49 -17.83 -19.63
N THR A 505 9.10 -17.11 -18.56
CA THR A 505 9.99 -16.89 -17.41
C THR A 505 10.35 -18.19 -16.69
N LEU A 506 11.60 -18.29 -16.24
CA LEU A 506 12.17 -19.50 -15.62
C LEU A 506 11.62 -19.83 -14.23
N THR A 507 11.02 -18.84 -13.58
CA THR A 507 10.25 -18.97 -12.35
C THR A 507 9.07 -18.02 -12.44
N ASN A 508 8.14 -18.08 -11.50
CA ASN A 508 7.01 -17.17 -11.51
C ASN A 508 7.49 -15.74 -11.27
N VAL A 509 6.93 -14.79 -12.02
CA VAL A 509 7.21 -13.38 -11.79
C VAL A 509 5.93 -12.61 -11.49
N VAL A 510 6.07 -11.54 -10.70
CA VAL A 510 5.00 -10.58 -10.42
C VAL A 510 5.55 -9.19 -10.61
N ILE A 511 5.12 -8.48 -11.65
CA ILE A 511 5.60 -7.14 -12.00
C ILE A 511 4.41 -6.18 -12.03
N PRO A 512 4.26 -5.31 -11.02
CA PRO A 512 3.21 -4.30 -11.00
C PRO A 512 3.42 -3.21 -12.05
N THR A 513 2.31 -2.72 -12.60
CA THR A 513 2.19 -1.49 -13.39
C THR A 513 0.88 -0.79 -13.01
N PHE A 514 0.66 0.44 -13.47
CA PHE A 514 -0.61 1.13 -13.27
C PHE A 514 -1.22 1.55 -14.60
N ASP A 515 -2.45 1.12 -14.89
CA ASP A 515 -3.16 1.49 -16.11
C ASP A 515 -3.91 2.81 -15.90
N ILE A 516 -3.46 3.86 -16.59
CA ILE A 516 -4.02 5.21 -16.43
C ILE A 516 -5.35 5.39 -17.17
N LYS A 517 -5.69 4.48 -18.10
CA LYS A 517 -6.97 4.52 -18.80
C LYS A 517 -8.08 4.11 -17.87
N TYR A 518 -7.86 3.05 -17.11
CA TYR A 518 -8.84 2.52 -16.16
C TYR A 518 -8.63 2.98 -14.72
N LEU A 519 -7.51 3.67 -14.45
CA LEU A 519 -7.05 4.06 -13.11
C LEU A 519 -6.98 2.88 -12.15
N GLN A 520 -6.35 1.78 -12.56
CA GLN A 520 -6.21 0.60 -11.70
C GLN A 520 -4.83 -0.05 -11.86
N PRO A 521 -4.33 -0.77 -10.85
CA PRO A 521 -3.16 -1.59 -10.99
C PRO A 521 -3.34 -2.65 -12.09
N ALA A 522 -2.34 -2.78 -12.96
CA ALA A 522 -2.23 -3.88 -13.91
C ALA A 522 -1.04 -4.74 -13.49
N ILE A 523 -1.31 -5.90 -12.89
CA ILE A 523 -0.29 -6.79 -12.34
C ILE A 523 0.04 -7.86 -13.38
N PHE A 524 1.27 -7.87 -13.88
CA PHE A 524 1.74 -8.92 -14.77
C PHE A 524 2.30 -10.07 -13.94
N SER A 525 1.54 -11.16 -13.86
CA SER A 525 1.84 -12.31 -13.02
C SER A 525 1.86 -13.58 -13.86
N SER A 526 2.96 -14.36 -13.82
CA SER A 526 3.02 -15.65 -14.54
C SER A 526 1.92 -16.61 -14.10
N TYR A 527 1.44 -16.47 -12.86
CA TYR A 527 0.31 -17.23 -12.30
C TYR A 527 -1.05 -16.91 -12.94
N GLN A 528 -1.18 -15.77 -13.62
CA GLN A 528 -2.43 -15.34 -14.25
C GLN A 528 -2.50 -15.75 -15.72
N VAL A 529 -1.37 -15.94 -16.40
CA VAL A 529 -1.31 -16.20 -17.85
C VAL A 529 -2.12 -17.42 -18.26
N THR A 530 -2.15 -18.47 -17.45
CA THR A 530 -2.91 -19.69 -17.75
C THR A 530 -4.42 -19.46 -17.83
N ASN A 531 -4.93 -18.48 -17.07
CA ASN A 531 -6.36 -18.22 -16.93
C ASN A 531 -6.81 -16.98 -17.70
N ASP A 532 -5.92 -16.01 -17.85
CA ASP A 532 -6.10 -14.83 -18.67
C ASP A 532 -4.92 -14.72 -19.65
N PRO A 533 -4.98 -15.46 -20.78
CA PRO A 533 -3.93 -15.41 -21.81
C PRO A 533 -3.66 -14.02 -22.36
N SER A 534 -4.62 -13.08 -22.23
CA SER A 534 -4.43 -11.69 -22.64
C SER A 534 -3.37 -10.96 -21.79
N THR A 535 -3.00 -11.51 -20.63
CA THR A 535 -1.91 -10.97 -19.79
C THR A 535 -0.52 -11.42 -20.23
N ASP A 536 -0.41 -12.36 -21.19
CA ASP A 536 0.87 -12.89 -21.70
C ASP A 536 1.58 -11.90 -22.64
N ALA A 537 1.92 -10.74 -22.11
CA ALA A 537 2.59 -9.67 -22.84
C ALA A 537 4.08 -9.96 -23.05
N LEU A 538 4.69 -9.24 -23.99
CA LEU A 538 6.15 -9.21 -24.13
C LEU A 538 6.78 -8.70 -22.83
N LEU A 539 7.79 -9.41 -22.31
CA LEU A 539 8.55 -8.95 -21.15
C LEU A 539 9.13 -7.55 -21.38
N SER A 540 9.46 -7.21 -22.63
CA SER A 540 9.93 -5.87 -22.96
C SER A 540 8.88 -4.78 -22.76
N ASP A 541 7.62 -5.04 -23.09
CA ASP A 541 6.52 -4.09 -22.89
C ASP A 541 6.17 -3.96 -21.40
N ILE A 542 6.16 -5.08 -20.66
CA ILE A 542 5.99 -5.09 -19.19
C ILE A 542 7.10 -4.26 -18.52
N CYS A 543 8.36 -4.51 -18.88
CA CYS A 543 9.53 -3.79 -18.35
C CYS A 543 9.49 -2.29 -18.64
N ILE A 544 9.05 -1.89 -19.83
CA ILE A 544 8.89 -0.48 -20.20
C ILE A 544 7.76 0.15 -19.37
N GLY A 545 6.59 -0.51 -19.30
CA GLY A 545 5.43 -0.04 -18.54
C GLY A 545 5.74 0.14 -17.05
N THR A 546 6.31 -0.87 -16.40
CA THR A 546 6.65 -0.79 -14.97
C THR A 546 7.69 0.29 -14.66
N SER A 547 8.50 0.72 -15.63
CA SER A 547 9.53 1.76 -15.46
C SER A 547 9.09 3.16 -15.91
N ALA A 548 7.87 3.32 -16.43
CA ALA A 548 7.39 4.55 -17.06
C ALA A 548 6.96 5.60 -16.02
N ALA A 549 7.92 6.08 -15.22
CA ALA A 549 7.65 6.96 -14.09
C ALA A 549 7.07 8.31 -14.57
N PRO A 550 5.88 8.73 -14.08
CA PRO A 550 5.27 10.00 -14.47
C PRO A 550 6.27 11.16 -14.36
N THR A 551 6.25 12.07 -15.33
CA THR A 551 7.19 13.19 -15.51
C THR A 551 8.64 12.83 -15.87
N TYR A 552 9.10 11.60 -15.62
CA TYR A 552 10.47 11.16 -15.95
C TYR A 552 10.52 10.49 -17.32
N LEU A 553 9.63 9.54 -17.57
CA LEU A 553 9.57 8.71 -18.77
C LEU A 553 8.15 8.75 -19.38
N PRO A 554 8.01 8.55 -20.70
CA PRO A 554 6.70 8.51 -21.33
C PRO A 554 5.89 7.30 -20.87
N ALA A 555 4.57 7.46 -20.73
CA ALA A 555 3.63 6.35 -20.57
C ALA A 555 3.75 5.37 -21.75
N HIS A 556 3.45 4.09 -21.51
CA HIS A 556 3.63 3.03 -22.49
C HIS A 556 2.30 2.42 -22.90
N TYR A 557 2.07 2.31 -24.20
CA TYR A 557 0.89 1.68 -24.78
C TYR A 557 1.29 0.46 -25.59
N PHE A 558 0.55 -0.62 -25.43
CA PHE A 558 0.61 -1.79 -26.30
C PHE A 558 -0.70 -2.57 -26.25
N GLU A 559 -0.84 -3.53 -27.16
CA GLU A 559 -1.97 -4.46 -27.21
C GLU A 559 -1.46 -5.90 -27.08
N THR A 560 -2.24 -6.73 -26.42
CA THR A 560 -2.14 -8.18 -26.52
C THR A 560 -3.39 -8.72 -27.23
N GLU A 561 -3.29 -9.96 -27.69
CA GLU A 561 -4.37 -10.69 -28.33
C GLU A 561 -4.45 -12.06 -27.67
N ASP A 562 -5.64 -12.45 -27.22
CA ASP A 562 -5.87 -13.77 -26.66
C ASP A 562 -6.02 -14.84 -27.78
N PRO A 563 -6.05 -16.14 -27.45
CA PRO A 563 -6.24 -17.20 -28.44
C PRO A 563 -7.52 -17.09 -29.27
N GLU A 564 -8.54 -16.43 -28.73
CA GLU A 564 -9.84 -16.16 -29.36
C GLU A 564 -9.81 -14.95 -30.32
N GLY A 565 -8.68 -14.24 -30.39
CA GLY A 565 -8.49 -13.06 -31.25
C GLY A 565 -9.02 -11.76 -30.65
N MET A 566 -9.40 -11.77 -29.37
CA MET A 566 -9.83 -10.57 -28.66
C MET A 566 -8.60 -9.77 -28.20
N LYS A 567 -8.64 -8.49 -28.54
CA LYS A 567 -7.56 -7.56 -28.18
C LYS A 567 -7.78 -6.96 -26.81
N ARG A 568 -6.70 -6.89 -26.03
CA ARG A 568 -6.63 -6.12 -24.79
C ARG A 568 -5.61 -5.01 -24.92
N GLU A 569 -6.03 -3.80 -24.65
CA GLU A 569 -5.17 -2.61 -24.63
C GLU A 569 -4.63 -2.38 -23.22
N PHE A 570 -3.36 -1.97 -23.14
CA PHE A 570 -2.70 -1.56 -21.90
C PHE A 570 -2.18 -0.13 -22.02
N ASN A 571 -2.50 0.71 -21.04
CA ASN A 571 -2.11 2.13 -21.00
C ASN A 571 -1.31 2.42 -19.73
N LEU A 572 -0.03 2.03 -19.72
CA LEU A 572 0.71 1.82 -18.48
C LEU A 572 1.63 2.97 -18.10
N VAL A 573 1.71 3.22 -16.80
CA VAL A 573 2.80 3.94 -16.13
C VAL A 573 3.45 3.07 -15.06
N ASP A 574 4.51 3.62 -14.45
CA ASP A 574 5.35 2.94 -13.48
C ASP A 574 4.55 2.27 -12.35
N GLY A 575 4.94 1.04 -12.02
CA GLY A 575 4.30 0.25 -10.97
C GLY A 575 4.48 0.84 -9.57
N GLY A 576 5.44 1.73 -9.38
CA GLY A 576 5.68 2.45 -8.13
C GLY A 576 4.59 3.44 -7.79
N VAL A 577 3.68 3.74 -8.73
CA VAL A 577 2.43 4.43 -8.38
C VAL A 577 1.50 3.51 -7.60
N ALA A 578 1.48 2.22 -7.94
CA ALA A 578 0.80 1.20 -7.17
C ALA A 578 1.71 0.74 -6.02
N ALA A 579 2.52 -0.29 -6.22
CA ALA A 579 3.36 -0.86 -5.17
C ALA A 579 4.84 -0.64 -5.49
N ASN A 580 5.48 0.39 -4.91
CA ASN A 580 6.93 0.56 -5.06
C ASN A 580 7.71 -0.64 -4.49
N ASN A 581 7.26 -1.16 -3.34
CA ASN A 581 7.69 -2.46 -2.82
C ASN A 581 6.61 -3.51 -3.13
N PRO A 582 6.86 -4.47 -4.03
CA PRO A 582 5.83 -5.39 -4.49
C PRO A 582 5.69 -6.67 -3.64
N THR A 583 6.27 -6.72 -2.43
CA THR A 583 6.27 -7.93 -1.59
C THR A 583 4.86 -8.46 -1.32
N LEU A 584 3.95 -7.58 -0.87
CA LEU A 584 2.57 -7.97 -0.58
C LEU A 584 1.81 -8.36 -1.85
N VAL A 585 2.06 -7.68 -2.97
CA VAL A 585 1.48 -8.04 -4.27
C VAL A 585 1.91 -9.46 -4.68
N ALA A 586 3.18 -9.81 -4.50
CA ALA A 586 3.70 -11.14 -4.79
C ALA A 586 3.09 -12.22 -3.88
N MET A 587 3.01 -11.95 -2.58
CA MET A 587 2.38 -12.87 -1.62
C MET A 587 0.89 -13.09 -1.92
N SER A 588 0.18 -12.04 -2.32
CA SER A 588 -1.21 -12.13 -2.76
C SER A 588 -1.34 -13.04 -3.99
N GLU A 589 -0.53 -12.82 -5.03
CA GLU A 589 -0.56 -13.64 -6.25
C GLU A 589 -0.27 -15.12 -5.98
N VAL A 590 0.71 -15.44 -5.13
CA VAL A 590 0.96 -16.83 -4.71
C VAL A 590 -0.26 -17.39 -3.98
N SER A 591 -0.81 -16.63 -3.02
CA SER A 591 -1.94 -17.07 -2.21
C SER A 591 -3.17 -17.36 -3.07
N LYS A 592 -3.41 -16.59 -4.14
CA LYS A 592 -4.49 -16.83 -5.10
C LYS A 592 -4.39 -18.22 -5.73
N VAL A 593 -3.18 -18.68 -6.07
CA VAL A 593 -2.95 -19.99 -6.71
C VAL A 593 -3.11 -21.14 -5.72
N ILE A 594 -2.53 -21.04 -4.53
CA ILE A 594 -2.63 -22.09 -3.50
C ILE A 594 -4.09 -22.43 -3.18
N ASN A 595 -4.96 -21.42 -3.20
CA ASN A 595 -6.39 -21.60 -2.94
C ASN A 595 -7.22 -22.12 -4.13
N ARG A 596 -6.63 -22.27 -5.32
CA ARG A 596 -7.29 -22.90 -6.50
C ARG A 596 -7.20 -24.42 -6.47
N ASP A 597 -6.08 -24.99 -6.04
CA ASP A 597 -5.82 -26.44 -6.09
C ASP A 597 -6.56 -27.26 -5.01
N ASN A 598 -7.35 -26.62 -4.13
CA ASN A 598 -8.16 -27.27 -3.10
C ASN A 598 -9.61 -26.71 -3.06
N PRO A 599 -10.53 -27.21 -3.92
CA PRO A 599 -11.90 -26.66 -4.06
C PRO A 599 -12.84 -26.92 -2.86
N GLY A 600 -12.38 -27.57 -1.79
CA GLY A 600 -13.13 -27.78 -0.54
C GLY A 600 -12.91 -26.69 0.52
N PHE A 601 -12.16 -25.63 0.21
CA PHE A 601 -11.76 -24.59 1.15
C PHE A 601 -12.54 -23.28 0.91
N PHE A 602 -13.16 -22.76 1.98
CA PHE A 602 -13.71 -21.41 2.07
C PHE A 602 -12.69 -20.34 1.63
N PRO A 603 -13.13 -19.15 1.17
CA PRO A 603 -12.25 -18.09 0.68
C PRO A 603 -11.13 -17.82 1.69
N ILE A 604 -9.92 -17.86 1.17
CA ILE A 604 -8.61 -17.58 1.79
C ILE A 604 -8.75 -16.95 3.17
N LYS A 605 -8.46 -17.72 4.22
CA LYS A 605 -8.12 -17.12 5.49
C LYS A 605 -6.84 -16.28 5.27
N PRO A 606 -6.69 -15.07 5.83
CA PRO A 606 -5.48 -14.23 5.80
C PRO A 606 -4.20 -14.89 6.39
N THR A 607 -4.15 -16.22 6.48
CA THR A 607 -3.55 -16.94 7.60
C THR A 607 -2.39 -17.86 7.23
N ASP A 608 -1.98 -17.88 5.97
CA ASP A 608 -0.88 -18.72 5.48
C ASP A 608 0.46 -17.97 5.36
N CYS A 609 0.62 -16.84 6.08
CA CYS A 609 1.91 -16.15 6.25
C CYS A 609 3.01 -17.09 6.78
N GLU A 610 2.62 -18.19 7.45
CA GLU A 610 3.50 -19.25 7.95
C GLU A 610 4.35 -19.95 6.89
N ARG A 611 3.91 -19.87 5.63
CA ARG A 611 4.55 -20.58 4.52
C ARG A 611 5.51 -19.71 3.74
N PHE A 612 5.61 -18.42 3.97
CA PHE A 612 6.42 -17.53 3.14
C PHE A 612 7.82 -17.29 3.71
N LEU A 613 8.86 -17.63 2.94
CA LEU A 613 10.23 -17.17 3.17
C LEU A 613 10.53 -16.00 2.22
N VAL A 614 10.48 -14.78 2.75
CA VAL A 614 10.56 -13.54 1.96
C VAL A 614 11.93 -12.87 2.12
N LEU A 615 12.51 -12.44 1.00
CA LEU A 615 13.60 -11.46 0.96
C LEU A 615 13.10 -10.20 0.21
N SER A 616 12.93 -9.09 0.93
CA SER A 616 12.55 -7.79 0.36
C SER A 616 13.75 -6.86 0.30
N LEU A 617 14.07 -6.32 -0.88
CA LEU A 617 15.25 -5.48 -1.10
C LEU A 617 14.86 -4.07 -1.58
N GLY A 618 14.98 -3.10 -0.68
CA GLY A 618 14.78 -1.69 -0.98
C GLY A 618 15.89 -1.06 -1.83
N THR A 619 15.60 0.10 -2.42
CA THR A 619 16.60 0.91 -3.15
C THR A 619 17.19 2.05 -2.33
N GLY A 620 16.85 2.12 -1.04
CA GLY A 620 17.29 3.15 -0.11
C GLY A 620 16.39 4.39 -0.14
N THR A 621 16.19 4.99 1.02
CA THR A 621 15.34 6.17 1.22
C THR A 621 16.17 7.44 1.25
N ALA A 622 15.61 8.54 0.77
CA ALA A 622 16.27 9.84 0.93
C ALA A 622 16.30 10.19 2.43
N LYS A 623 17.38 10.84 2.90
CA LYS A 623 17.45 11.31 4.28
C LYS A 623 16.24 12.18 4.60
N ILE A 624 15.65 11.91 5.77
CA ILE A 624 14.61 12.72 6.39
C ILE A 624 15.12 14.16 6.50
N GLU A 625 14.80 14.96 5.50
CA GLU A 625 14.87 16.41 5.52
C GLU A 625 13.44 16.80 5.89
N GLU A 626 13.18 17.24 7.12
CA GLU A 626 11.86 17.64 7.63
C GLU A 626 11.14 18.53 6.59
N LYS A 627 10.37 17.92 5.67
CA LYS A 627 10.28 18.46 4.29
C LYS A 627 9.17 19.48 4.17
N TYR A 628 8.10 19.25 4.94
CA TYR A 628 6.87 20.01 4.90
C TYR A 628 6.37 20.26 6.33
N ASP A 629 5.68 21.38 6.53
CA ASP A 629 5.06 21.75 7.80
C ASP A 629 3.54 21.72 7.64
N ALA A 630 2.81 21.12 8.59
CA ALA A 630 1.37 20.99 8.49
C ALA A 630 0.64 22.34 8.60
N ASN A 631 1.17 23.32 9.32
CA ASN A 631 0.55 24.65 9.38
C ASN A 631 0.68 25.37 8.03
N GLU A 632 1.80 25.19 7.32
CA GLU A 632 1.94 25.66 5.95
C GLU A 632 0.99 24.91 5.01
N ALA A 633 0.99 23.57 5.08
CA ALA A 633 0.19 22.71 4.21
C ALA A 633 -1.32 22.84 4.42
N ALA A 634 -1.77 23.25 5.60
CA ALA A 634 -3.18 23.57 5.88
C ALA A 634 -3.74 24.68 4.97
N SER A 635 -2.87 25.55 4.45
CA SER A 635 -3.25 26.59 3.49
C SER A 635 -3.22 26.14 2.03
N TRP A 636 -2.73 24.93 1.74
CA TRP A 636 -2.51 24.48 0.37
C TRP A 636 -3.81 24.03 -0.31
N GLY A 637 -4.07 24.62 -1.47
CA GLY A 637 -4.96 24.03 -2.48
C GLY A 637 -4.19 23.14 -3.44
N VAL A 638 -4.80 22.83 -4.59
CA VAL A 638 -4.19 21.99 -5.62
C VAL A 638 -2.81 22.51 -6.03
N LEU A 639 -2.61 23.83 -6.16
CA LEU A 639 -1.31 24.38 -6.56
C LEU A 639 -0.22 24.15 -5.50
N GLY A 640 -0.52 24.32 -4.22
CA GLY A 640 0.45 24.10 -3.13
C GLY A 640 0.85 22.63 -3.05
N TRP A 641 -0.13 21.72 -3.04
CA TRP A 641 0.10 20.28 -3.05
C TRP A 641 0.91 19.78 -4.25
N LEU A 642 0.91 20.53 -5.36
CA LEU A 642 1.64 20.17 -6.57
C LEU A 642 2.98 20.89 -6.76
N THR A 643 3.23 22.03 -6.10
CA THR A 643 4.39 22.90 -6.41
C THR A 643 5.11 23.56 -5.23
N SER A 644 4.85 23.17 -3.98
CA SER A 644 5.55 23.73 -2.81
C SER A 644 7.01 23.24 -2.67
N ASN A 645 7.88 24.09 -2.11
CA ASN A 645 9.30 23.82 -1.81
C ASN A 645 10.16 23.29 -2.99
N ASN A 646 9.88 23.72 -4.22
CA ASN A 646 10.53 23.22 -5.46
C ASN A 646 10.35 21.70 -5.70
N SER A 647 9.36 21.10 -5.06
CA SER A 647 8.96 19.69 -5.20
C SER A 647 7.46 19.58 -5.50
N SER A 648 6.96 18.35 -5.62
CA SER A 648 5.53 18.06 -5.71
C SER A 648 5.14 17.28 -4.46
N PRO A 649 4.71 17.96 -3.37
CA PRO A 649 4.44 17.32 -2.09
C PRO A 649 3.56 16.09 -2.19
N LEU A 650 2.50 16.15 -3.01
CA LEU A 650 1.60 15.02 -3.20
C LEU A 650 2.29 13.78 -3.76
N VAL A 651 3.18 13.97 -4.74
CA VAL A 651 3.95 12.86 -5.35
C VAL A 651 4.91 12.26 -4.33
N ASP A 652 5.62 13.12 -3.60
CA ASP A 652 6.56 12.67 -2.57
C ASP A 652 5.86 11.84 -1.50
N VAL A 653 4.70 12.32 -1.04
CA VAL A 653 3.85 11.70 -0.02
C VAL A 653 3.39 10.31 -0.47
N PHE A 654 2.76 10.19 -1.64
CA PHE A 654 2.26 8.89 -2.10
C PHE A 654 3.38 7.91 -2.49
N ALA A 655 4.46 8.39 -3.11
CA ALA A 655 5.59 7.54 -3.45
C ALA A 655 6.23 6.95 -2.19
N GLN A 656 6.43 7.76 -1.15
CA GLN A 656 7.03 7.30 0.11
C GLN A 656 6.08 6.40 0.91
N ALA A 657 4.78 6.75 0.96
CA ALA A 657 3.77 5.93 1.61
C ALA A 657 3.71 4.49 1.06
N SER A 658 3.83 4.32 -0.26
CA SER A 658 3.85 3.00 -0.89
C SER A 658 5.09 2.15 -0.54
N SER A 659 6.21 2.79 -0.17
CA SER A 659 7.44 2.14 0.25
C SER A 659 7.36 1.70 1.71
N ASP A 660 6.99 2.62 2.61
CA ASP A 660 7.03 2.42 4.06
C ASP A 660 5.98 1.39 4.55
N MET A 661 4.88 1.23 3.82
CA MET A 661 3.77 0.34 4.17
C MET A 661 4.09 -1.15 4.00
N VAL A 662 5.19 -1.49 3.33
CA VAL A 662 5.59 -2.88 3.06
C VAL A 662 6.83 -3.30 3.86
N ASP A 663 7.62 -2.34 4.37
CA ASP A 663 8.78 -2.56 5.24
C ASP A 663 8.42 -3.11 6.65
N PHE A 664 7.16 -3.51 6.86
CA PHE A 664 6.73 -4.25 8.04
C PHE A 664 7.41 -5.62 8.20
N HIS A 665 8.02 -6.18 7.13
CA HIS A 665 8.73 -7.46 7.16
C HIS A 665 10.11 -7.39 6.48
N LEU A 666 11.17 -7.53 7.28
CA LEU A 666 12.58 -7.75 6.88
C LEU A 666 13.04 -6.98 5.62
N GLY A 667 13.10 -5.65 5.71
CA GLY A 667 13.72 -4.79 4.70
C GLY A 667 15.14 -4.36 5.09
N THR A 668 16.10 -4.46 4.17
CA THR A 668 17.41 -3.80 4.31
C THR A 668 17.42 -2.52 3.48
N GLU A 669 17.26 -1.36 4.12
CA GLU A 669 17.47 -0.08 3.45
C GLU A 669 18.53 0.78 4.11
N ASP A 670 19.03 1.76 3.35
CA ASP A 670 19.98 2.75 3.83
C ASP A 670 19.46 4.16 3.55
N THR A 671 19.80 5.10 4.43
CA THR A 671 19.47 6.51 4.28
C THR A 671 20.49 7.20 3.37
N LEU A 672 20.03 7.68 2.21
CA LEU A 672 20.86 8.29 1.16
C LEU A 672 20.85 9.83 1.24
N THR A 673 21.97 10.47 0.92
CA THR A 673 22.10 11.94 0.91
C THR A 673 22.70 12.46 -0.38
N GLY A 674 22.39 13.72 -0.72
CA GLY A 674 22.93 14.39 -1.90
C GLY A 674 22.59 13.65 -3.20
N THR A 675 23.57 13.43 -4.07
CA THR A 675 23.33 12.78 -5.38
C THR A 675 22.94 11.32 -5.26
N LEU A 676 23.22 10.65 -4.13
CA LEU A 676 22.85 9.25 -3.90
C LEU A 676 21.34 9.06 -3.75
N ALA A 677 20.64 10.06 -3.23
CA ALA A 677 19.18 10.02 -3.07
C ALA A 677 18.43 10.17 -4.41
N SER A 678 19.10 10.65 -5.46
CA SER A 678 18.48 10.82 -6.78
C SER A 678 18.33 9.49 -7.52
N VAL A 679 17.16 9.32 -8.13
CA VAL A 679 16.80 8.16 -8.95
C VAL A 679 17.32 8.24 -10.40
N ASP A 680 17.89 9.37 -10.83
CA ASP A 680 18.24 9.63 -12.23
C ASP A 680 19.57 10.37 -12.49
N ILE A 681 20.32 10.78 -11.46
CA ILE A 681 21.67 11.37 -11.62
C ILE A 681 22.69 10.27 -11.96
N ALA A 682 22.72 9.89 -13.24
CA ALA A 682 23.52 8.78 -13.76
C ALA A 682 24.98 9.16 -14.11
N THR A 683 25.66 9.94 -13.25
CA THR A 683 27.09 10.20 -13.44
C THR A 683 27.91 8.96 -13.06
N LYS A 684 29.02 8.70 -13.77
CA LYS A 684 29.92 7.57 -13.44
C LYS A 684 30.35 7.56 -11.96
N LYS A 685 30.53 8.73 -11.35
CA LYS A 685 30.84 8.88 -9.93
C LYS A 685 29.67 8.42 -9.06
N ASN A 686 28.46 8.89 -9.33
CA ASN A 686 27.28 8.56 -8.54
C ASN A 686 26.95 7.05 -8.60
N LEU A 687 26.97 6.46 -9.80
CA LEU A 687 26.70 5.03 -9.99
C LEU A 687 27.71 4.15 -9.23
N LYS A 688 29.00 4.51 -9.24
CA LYS A 688 30.02 3.82 -8.43
C LYS A 688 29.81 4.01 -6.94
N ASN A 689 29.33 5.18 -6.51
CA ASN A 689 29.03 5.42 -5.11
C ASN A 689 27.81 4.60 -4.66
N LEU A 690 26.78 4.43 -5.49
CA LEU A 690 25.64 3.54 -5.20
C LEU A 690 26.09 2.08 -5.01
N ALA A 691 27.02 1.60 -5.85
CA ALA A 691 27.62 0.27 -5.67
C ALA A 691 28.45 0.18 -4.37
N LYS A 692 29.07 1.29 -3.93
CA LYS A 692 29.77 1.37 -2.65
C LYS A 692 28.79 1.30 -1.48
N VAL A 693 27.65 2.00 -1.57
CA VAL A 693 26.58 1.95 -0.57
C VAL A 693 26.07 0.51 -0.40
N GLY A 694 25.78 -0.21 -1.50
CA GLY A 694 25.35 -1.61 -1.40
C GLY A 694 26.39 -2.51 -0.70
N LYS A 695 27.69 -2.29 -0.92
CA LYS A 695 28.76 -3.02 -0.23
C LYS A 695 28.87 -2.65 1.25
N GLU A 696 28.66 -1.38 1.58
CA GLU A 696 28.64 -0.89 2.96
C GLU A 696 27.42 -1.44 3.71
N LEU A 697 26.26 -1.55 3.05
CA LEU A 697 25.04 -2.11 3.61
C LEU A 697 25.20 -3.57 4.03
N LEU A 698 25.93 -4.39 3.25
CA LEU A 698 26.28 -5.77 3.65
C LEU A 698 27.01 -5.81 5.01
N LYS A 699 27.83 -4.80 5.31
CA LYS A 699 28.62 -4.73 6.55
C LYS A 699 27.88 -4.05 7.70
N LYS A 700 26.74 -3.42 7.44
CA LYS A 700 25.90 -2.84 8.48
C LYS A 700 25.18 -3.95 9.26
N PRO A 701 24.89 -3.73 10.54
CA PRO A 701 23.97 -4.58 11.29
C PRO A 701 22.63 -4.71 10.57
N VAL A 702 21.97 -5.83 10.77
CA VAL A 702 20.56 -5.96 10.39
C VAL A 702 19.77 -4.95 11.19
N SER A 703 19.01 -4.12 10.49
CA SER A 703 18.25 -3.03 11.09
C SER A 703 16.77 -3.20 10.77
N ARG A 704 15.92 -2.67 11.64
CA ARG A 704 14.48 -2.54 11.43
C ARG A 704 14.12 -1.06 11.49
N VAL A 705 13.18 -0.63 10.66
CA VAL A 705 12.59 0.72 10.81
C VAL A 705 11.95 0.81 12.19
N ASN A 706 12.42 1.74 13.01
CA ASN A 706 11.63 2.23 14.11
C ASN A 706 10.52 3.11 13.51
N LEU A 707 9.31 2.56 13.45
CA LEU A 707 8.13 3.20 12.86
C LEU A 707 7.70 4.47 13.61
N GLU A 708 8.27 4.74 14.79
CA GLU A 708 8.01 5.94 15.57
C GLU A 708 8.87 7.12 15.09
N THR A 709 10.09 6.85 14.62
CA THR A 709 11.08 7.86 14.25
C THR A 709 11.44 7.87 12.77
N GLY A 710 11.09 6.82 12.03
CA GLY A 710 11.54 6.60 10.66
C GLY A 710 13.02 6.23 10.54
N VAL A 711 13.68 6.01 11.68
CA VAL A 711 15.11 5.71 11.74
C VAL A 711 15.30 4.20 11.81
N TYR A 712 16.22 3.69 11.01
CA TYR A 712 16.65 2.31 11.08
C TYR A 712 17.47 2.05 12.35
N GLU A 713 16.99 1.16 13.21
CA GLU A 713 17.66 0.75 14.44
C GLU A 713 18.20 -0.68 14.31
N PRO A 714 19.43 -0.95 14.80
CA PRO A 714 19.99 -2.29 14.75
C PRO A 714 19.18 -3.24 15.64
N VAL A 715 18.78 -4.39 15.09
CA VAL A 715 17.99 -5.41 15.80
C VAL A 715 18.89 -6.40 16.53
N ASP A 716 20.08 -6.65 16.01
CA ASP A 716 21.06 -7.61 16.54
C ASP A 716 22.50 -7.15 16.19
N MET A 717 23.52 -7.84 16.70
CA MET A 717 24.93 -7.63 16.35
C MET A 717 25.32 -8.28 15.00
N LEU A 718 24.43 -9.07 14.40
CA LEU A 718 24.65 -9.69 13.09
C LEU A 718 24.59 -8.65 11.97
N THR A 719 25.52 -8.77 11.02
CA THR A 719 25.53 -7.99 9.79
C THR A 719 24.57 -8.52 8.74
N ASN A 720 24.16 -7.68 7.79
CA ASN A 720 23.33 -8.10 6.65
C ASN A 720 24.01 -9.21 5.81
N GLU A 721 25.34 -9.19 5.71
CA GLU A 721 26.13 -10.25 5.08
C GLU A 721 25.93 -11.60 5.77
N GLU A 722 26.07 -11.65 7.10
CA GLU A 722 25.87 -12.88 7.88
C GLU A 722 24.42 -13.36 7.82
N ALA A 723 23.46 -12.43 7.80
CA ALA A 723 22.04 -12.72 7.62
C ALA A 723 21.77 -13.39 6.26
N LEU A 724 22.34 -12.85 5.18
CA LEU A 724 22.20 -13.39 3.83
C LEU A 724 22.89 -14.74 3.66
N VAL A 725 24.03 -14.98 4.32
CA VAL A 725 24.64 -16.31 4.36
C VAL A 725 23.71 -17.33 5.01
N LYS A 726 23.06 -16.98 6.12
CA LYS A 726 22.04 -17.85 6.75
C LYS A 726 20.86 -18.07 5.81
N PHE A 727 20.37 -17.01 5.16
CA PHE A 727 19.28 -17.10 4.19
C PHE A 727 19.62 -18.03 3.01
N ALA A 728 20.84 -17.94 2.47
CA ALA A 728 21.33 -18.81 1.40
C ALA A 728 21.32 -20.29 1.79
N ASN A 729 21.71 -20.61 3.04
CA ASN A 729 21.64 -21.98 3.56
C ASN A 729 20.20 -22.51 3.63
N ILE A 730 19.24 -21.65 4.03
CA ILE A 730 17.82 -22.03 4.06
C ILE A 730 17.32 -22.29 2.63
N LEU A 731 17.62 -21.41 1.68
CA LEU A 731 17.25 -21.58 0.27
C LEU A 731 17.83 -22.87 -0.33
N SER A 732 19.12 -23.14 -0.14
CA SER A 732 19.77 -24.38 -0.62
C SER A 732 19.10 -25.61 -0.02
N ARG A 733 18.80 -25.60 1.28
CA ARG A 733 18.07 -26.70 1.93
C ARG A 733 16.67 -26.89 1.36
N GLN A 734 15.91 -25.82 1.15
CA GLN A 734 14.55 -25.89 0.58
C GLN A 734 14.58 -26.47 -0.84
N LYS A 735 15.54 -26.04 -1.67
CA LYS A 735 15.75 -26.61 -3.00
C LYS A 735 16.05 -28.12 -2.96
N GLN A 736 16.94 -28.55 -2.05
CA GLN A 736 17.26 -29.97 -1.89
C GLN A 736 16.04 -30.80 -1.46
N LEU A 737 15.20 -30.27 -0.55
CA LEU A 737 13.96 -30.93 -0.14
C LEU A 737 12.98 -31.12 -1.30
N ARG A 738 12.86 -30.11 -2.18
CA ARG A 738 12.00 -30.17 -3.38
C ARG A 738 12.52 -31.16 -4.43
N GLN A 739 13.82 -31.35 -4.54
CA GLN A 739 14.42 -32.33 -5.47
C GLN A 739 14.36 -33.76 -4.94
N ALA A 740 14.20 -33.94 -3.62
CA ALA A 740 14.08 -35.24 -2.98
C ALA A 740 12.62 -35.73 -2.87
N SER A 741 11.65 -34.82 -3.04
CA SER A 741 10.21 -35.09 -3.12
C SER A 741 9.81 -35.39 -4.55
#